data_AF-A0A936JXA0-F1
#
_entry.id   AF-A0A936JXA0-F1
#
_cell.length_a   1.000
_cell.length_b   1.000
_cell.length_c   1.000
_cell.angle_alpha   90.00
_cell.angle_beta   90.00
_cell.angle_gamma   90.00
#
_symmetry.space_group_name_H-M   'P 1'
#
loop_
_entity.id
_entity.type
_entity.pdbx_description
1 polymer ?
#
loop_
_entity_poly.entity_id
_entity_poly.type
_entity_poly.pdbx_seq_one_letter_code
_entity_poly.pdbx_strand_id
1 'polypeptide(L)'
;MKKSLLLTLLLALTTILGFSQSDKFWSANNDNMAGITTDKAVARLSFPKLFKLFNLNTTSLRQQLFTVVGKNAANHTTVISLPNANGDLEQYEVVEASNFEPDLQDRFPEIRAFSGKGITDKYATLKLSISPQGIQTMVFRTDKENEFIEPYSKDHTVYAVFKSQREKGKLAWTCSTDDKNTMDGLNLKADNTSSATGSSTGTLKTMRLAQSCNAEYSNYFGATSAAQVGLVLAAFNNTLTRCNGVYEKDLALHLNLISNTTSVIYYTASSDPYSTTLSQWNLQLQQTLTNVIGSANYDIGHMFGASGGGGNAGCIGCVCVNPATSNSLAKGAGITSPADGIPQGDNFDIDYVAHEVGHQLGGNHTFSMSSEGTGVNKEVGSGITIMGYAGITAQDVAPHSIDIFHQATIAQIQANLATKTCPVSTDITANNVAPVIAALSNYTIPISTPFALTGSASDANGDALTYCWEQNDNSTTTGAGSVASPAKATGPNWLSFPATPSGTRSFPKLSTILSGLNVTPPLPGGDAGANIEALSSVSRTLNFRLTVRDNHAFSSTAPVAVGQTAFGDAVVTVSNTSGPFAVTSPNTAVTWAGGSSQTITWSVNNTTAAPVSCANVKISLSTDGGQTFPTVLAANTANDGSESLVIPVGASTTARIKVEAVGNIFFDISNTNFTIGGAIACGDATGLSSSAIGDNTATVSWNAVANAVSYAVDYKLNSSGTWTSFATAQTGTSANLIGLTQGSLYDWRVQATCTTGSGNFVQAQFTTTAPFVCNAPGGLTSSAITSSGATVSWTAVSGAVSYDVDYKQASSGTWTNSITGTTSTSRGISGLAATSLYDWRVRTNCSAGSSAYTQAQFTTTAVSTCPGIYDVSTNGSTSGAALIPFNTDIKGLLSPSGDNDYYRFVITTGGTITMTLTTLPANYHLRLLNSSGSTLQTSNKSGTTNETITRTVTAGTYYARVYPQGSANNATNCYTLKVQLGTASRGSEELFVNNELTVSPNPAVNTTSLVFKSAAKGTAIITVTDRIGNVVFQNRVAVGEGDNRRQLDVSRLPGGMYFVKIQNGDEIQVAKIVVIK
;
A
#
# COMPACT_ATOMS: atom_id res chain seq x y z
N MET A 1 27.55 7.09 43.29
CA MET A 1 28.44 6.73 42.16
C MET A 1 27.65 5.85 41.20
N LYS A 2 27.37 6.13 39.93
CA LYS A 2 27.75 7.18 38.97
C LYS A 2 26.49 7.43 38.12
N LYS A 3 25.88 8.61 38.24
CA LYS A 3 24.76 9.09 37.39
C LYS A 3 25.09 10.47 36.80
N SER A 4 26.37 10.71 36.49
CA SER A 4 26.86 12.03 36.08
C SER A 4 27.93 11.98 34.99
N LEU A 5 27.87 11.02 34.05
CA LEU A 5 28.87 10.92 32.98
C LEU A 5 28.30 10.58 31.59
N LEU A 6 27.06 10.96 31.29
CA LEU A 6 26.48 10.85 29.94
C LEU A 6 25.60 12.04 29.55
N LEU A 7 25.77 13.19 30.22
CA LEU A 7 25.05 14.44 29.89
C LEU A 7 25.97 15.59 29.47
N THR A 8 27.27 15.31 29.27
CA THR A 8 28.28 16.29 28.83
C THR A 8 28.91 15.94 27.47
N LEU A 9 28.46 14.87 26.81
CA LEU A 9 28.85 14.53 25.43
C LEU A 9 27.71 14.71 24.40
N LEU A 10 26.55 15.21 24.83
CA LEU A 10 25.38 15.46 23.97
C LEU A 10 25.05 16.96 23.82
N LEU A 11 25.97 17.84 24.22
CA LEU A 11 25.86 19.30 24.06
C LEU A 11 26.98 19.89 23.19
N ALA A 12 27.61 19.05 22.35
CA ALA A 12 28.62 19.44 21.36
C ALA A 12 28.26 19.02 19.92
N LEU A 13 27.00 18.63 19.68
CA LEU A 13 26.50 18.29 18.34
C LEU A 13 25.19 19.00 17.97
N THR A 14 24.91 20.14 18.60
CA THR A 14 24.02 21.15 18.00
C THR A 14 24.88 22.12 17.21
N THR A 15 25.40 21.67 16.06
CA THR A 15 25.73 22.60 14.99
C THR A 15 24.40 23.18 14.51
N ILE A 16 24.01 24.29 15.12
CA ILE A 16 23.25 25.31 14.40
C ILE A 16 24.08 25.54 13.14
N LEU A 17 23.60 25.04 11.99
CA LEU A 17 24.14 25.42 10.69
C LEU A 17 23.77 26.90 10.51
N GLY A 18 24.55 27.76 11.16
CA GLY A 18 24.53 29.18 10.89
C GLY A 18 24.93 29.36 9.44
N PHE A 19 24.05 30.00 8.67
CA PHE A 19 24.36 30.53 7.36
C PHE A 19 25.47 31.57 7.50
N SER A 20 26.72 31.11 7.53
CA SER A 20 27.91 31.94 7.38
C SER A 20 28.90 31.16 6.52
N GLN A 21 28.59 31.07 5.23
CA GLN A 21 29.61 30.81 4.22
C GLN A 21 29.90 32.17 3.57
N SER A 22 30.90 32.88 4.09
CA SER A 22 31.53 33.93 3.31
C SER A 22 32.41 33.23 2.27
N ASP A 23 31.86 33.08 1.06
CA ASP A 23 32.65 32.71 -0.10
C ASP A 23 33.55 33.87 -0.52
N LYS A 24 34.57 33.59 -1.34
CA LYS A 24 35.53 34.59 -1.81
C LYS A 24 34.84 35.76 -2.54
N PHE A 25 33.74 35.49 -3.24
CA PHE A 25 33.04 36.47 -4.06
C PHE A 25 31.70 36.88 -3.46
N TRP A 26 30.98 35.96 -2.82
CA TRP A 26 29.59 36.18 -2.42
C TRP A 26 29.34 36.00 -0.93
N SER A 27 28.43 36.82 -0.40
CA SER A 27 27.82 36.60 0.92
C SER A 27 26.33 36.90 0.86
N ALA A 28 25.50 36.12 1.56
CA ALA A 28 24.07 36.38 1.62
C ALA A 28 23.81 37.77 2.22
N ASN A 29 22.94 38.56 1.57
CA ASN A 29 22.48 39.83 2.13
C ASN A 29 21.17 39.57 2.89
N ASN A 30 21.21 39.77 4.21
CA ASN A 30 20.07 39.61 5.11
C ASN A 30 19.52 40.96 5.59
N ASP A 31 19.90 42.06 4.93
CA ASP A 31 19.45 43.40 5.31
C ASP A 31 17.96 43.58 4.98
N ASN A 32 17.32 44.51 5.69
CA ASN A 32 15.95 44.88 5.37
C ASN A 32 15.90 45.54 3.99
N MET A 33 15.18 44.93 3.04
CA MET A 33 15.02 45.42 1.67
C MET A 33 14.55 46.87 1.59
N ALA A 34 13.76 47.35 2.56
CA ALA A 34 13.29 48.74 2.60
C ALA A 34 14.42 49.77 2.82
N GLY A 35 15.59 49.33 3.33
CA GLY A 35 16.77 50.17 3.52
C GLY A 35 17.68 50.26 2.29
N ILE A 36 17.44 49.47 1.25
CA ILE A 36 18.27 49.43 0.04
C ILE A 36 17.66 50.37 -1.00
N THR A 37 18.43 51.36 -1.46
CA THR A 37 18.03 52.15 -2.63
C THR A 37 18.21 51.28 -3.87
N THR A 38 17.11 50.94 -4.54
CA THR A 38 17.13 49.99 -5.66
C THR A 38 17.72 50.59 -6.93
N ASP A 39 18.32 49.76 -7.77
CA ASP A 39 18.67 50.10 -9.15
C ASP A 39 17.38 50.41 -9.95
N LYS A 40 17.48 51.30 -10.93
CA LYS A 40 16.35 51.68 -11.79
C LYS A 40 15.78 50.50 -12.59
N ALA A 41 16.60 49.47 -12.87
CA ALA A 41 16.18 48.24 -13.54
C ALA A 41 15.14 47.45 -12.72
N VAL A 42 15.14 47.59 -11.40
CA VAL A 42 14.23 46.88 -10.49
C VAL A 42 12.79 47.35 -10.67
N ALA A 43 12.58 48.55 -11.23
CA ALA A 43 11.26 49.07 -11.52
C ALA A 43 10.60 48.45 -12.77
N ARG A 44 11.29 47.58 -13.51
CA ARG A 44 10.73 46.94 -14.71
C ARG A 44 9.54 46.06 -14.36
N LEU A 45 8.57 46.01 -15.27
CA LEU A 45 7.32 45.27 -15.04
C LEU A 45 7.54 43.76 -14.93
N SER A 46 8.63 43.26 -15.51
CA SER A 46 9.06 41.86 -15.46
C SER A 46 10.07 41.56 -14.35
N PHE A 47 10.33 42.47 -13.40
CA PHE A 47 11.27 42.15 -12.33
C PHE A 47 10.69 40.99 -11.49
N PRO A 48 11.48 39.95 -11.18
CA PRO A 48 11.02 38.79 -10.42
C PRO A 48 10.43 39.19 -9.06
N LYS A 49 9.37 38.51 -8.65
CA LYS A 49 8.80 38.65 -7.30
C LYS A 49 9.47 37.73 -6.29
N LEU A 50 10.05 36.63 -6.77
CA LEU A 50 10.80 35.67 -5.97
C LEU A 50 12.29 35.75 -6.34
N PHE A 51 13.10 36.24 -5.41
CA PHE A 51 14.55 36.34 -5.57
C PHE A 51 15.23 36.31 -4.21
N LYS A 52 16.55 36.05 -4.22
CA LYS A 52 17.43 36.17 -3.05
C LYS A 52 18.46 37.25 -3.26
N LEU A 53 18.88 37.91 -2.19
CA LEU A 53 19.86 39.00 -2.25
C LEU A 53 21.23 38.55 -1.77
N PHE A 54 22.26 38.97 -2.48
CA PHE A 54 23.66 38.67 -2.17
C PHE A 54 24.53 39.93 -2.33
N ASN A 55 25.49 40.09 -1.42
CA ASN A 55 26.57 41.07 -1.56
C ASN A 55 27.69 40.48 -2.42
N LEU A 56 28.17 41.26 -3.39
CA LEU A 56 29.29 40.87 -4.26
C LEU A 56 30.58 41.58 -3.86
N ASN A 57 31.66 40.82 -3.69
CA ASN A 57 33.02 41.32 -3.64
C ASN A 57 33.56 41.46 -5.08
N THR A 58 33.18 42.56 -5.74
CA THR A 58 33.49 42.81 -7.15
C THR A 58 34.99 42.83 -7.42
N THR A 59 35.80 43.36 -6.50
CA THR A 59 37.26 43.38 -6.63
C THR A 59 37.85 41.97 -6.74
N SER A 60 37.42 41.07 -5.86
CA SER A 60 37.92 39.69 -5.84
C SER A 60 37.46 38.90 -7.06
N LEU A 61 36.19 39.06 -7.47
CA LEU A 61 35.65 38.40 -8.66
C LEU A 61 36.38 38.89 -9.92
N ARG A 62 36.55 40.21 -10.06
CA ARG A 62 37.26 40.82 -11.18
C ARG A 62 38.71 40.34 -11.25
N GLN A 63 39.43 40.32 -10.14
CA GLN A 63 40.80 39.83 -10.10
C GLN A 63 40.90 38.39 -10.60
N GLN A 64 39.94 37.52 -10.23
CA GLN A 64 39.92 36.13 -10.68
C GLN A 64 39.63 36.03 -12.18
N LEU A 65 38.56 36.67 -12.65
CA LEU A 65 38.14 36.65 -14.06
C LEU A 65 39.21 37.22 -14.99
N PHE A 66 39.91 38.27 -14.57
CA PHE A 66 40.91 38.94 -15.41
C PHE A 66 42.25 38.16 -15.46
N THR A 67 42.37 37.00 -14.82
CA THR A 67 43.52 36.10 -15.02
C THR A 67 43.50 35.40 -16.38
N VAL A 68 42.33 35.33 -17.03
CA VAL A 68 42.13 34.59 -18.30
C VAL A 68 41.86 35.48 -19.51
N VAL A 69 41.91 36.81 -19.34
CA VAL A 69 41.57 37.75 -20.43
C VAL A 69 42.79 38.19 -21.22
N GLY A 70 42.61 38.37 -22.53
CA GLY A 70 43.60 38.95 -23.43
C GLY A 70 44.75 38.02 -23.84
N LYS A 71 45.65 38.55 -24.68
CA LYS A 71 46.70 37.77 -25.36
C LYS A 71 47.82 37.24 -24.44
N ASN A 72 47.88 37.69 -23.18
CA ASN A 72 48.88 37.29 -22.18
C ASN A 72 48.23 36.64 -20.95
N ALA A 73 47.05 36.04 -21.12
CA ALA A 73 46.34 35.35 -20.05
C ALA A 73 47.27 34.37 -19.32
N ALA A 74 47.24 34.38 -17.98
CA ALA A 74 48.08 33.49 -17.17
C ALA A 74 47.63 32.03 -17.30
N ASN A 75 46.33 31.83 -17.54
CA ASN A 75 45.69 30.55 -17.82
C ASN A 75 44.59 30.77 -18.87
N HIS A 76 44.18 29.71 -19.58
CA HIS A 76 43.04 29.78 -20.51
C HIS A 76 41.69 29.80 -19.77
N THR A 77 41.58 29.06 -18.66
CA THR A 77 40.37 28.97 -17.85
C THR A 77 40.64 29.33 -16.39
N THR A 78 39.58 29.67 -15.66
CA THR A 78 39.61 29.93 -14.22
C THR A 78 38.31 29.47 -13.58
N VAL A 79 38.31 29.23 -12.27
CA VAL A 79 37.11 28.78 -11.54
C VAL A 79 36.56 29.92 -10.70
N ILE A 80 35.25 30.15 -10.80
CA ILE A 80 34.49 31.08 -9.96
C ILE A 80 33.30 30.37 -9.31
N SER A 81 32.77 30.96 -8.23
CA SER A 81 31.52 30.55 -7.60
C SER A 81 30.43 31.60 -7.83
N LEU A 82 29.20 31.14 -8.02
CA LEU A 82 28.00 31.98 -8.09
C LEU A 82 26.87 31.39 -7.23
N PRO A 83 26.06 32.23 -6.57
CA PRO A 83 24.84 31.78 -5.92
C PRO A 83 23.78 31.37 -6.96
N ASN A 84 23.04 30.30 -6.68
CA ASN A 84 21.85 29.91 -7.44
C ASN A 84 20.56 30.48 -6.80
N ALA A 85 19.40 30.29 -7.43
CA ALA A 85 18.13 30.82 -6.91
C ALA A 85 17.69 30.17 -5.57
N ASN A 86 18.24 28.98 -5.26
CA ASN A 86 18.06 28.32 -3.96
C ASN A 86 19.00 28.86 -2.88
N GLY A 87 19.95 29.72 -3.25
CA GLY A 87 20.92 30.35 -2.38
C GLY A 87 22.15 29.51 -2.07
N ASP A 88 22.31 28.38 -2.74
CA ASP A 88 23.54 27.56 -2.68
C ASP A 88 24.59 28.14 -3.63
N LEU A 89 25.86 27.93 -3.32
CA LEU A 89 26.96 28.35 -4.18
C LEU A 89 27.38 27.21 -5.12
N GLU A 90 27.50 27.52 -6.40
CA GLU A 90 27.91 26.59 -7.45
C GLU A 90 29.18 27.07 -8.13
N GLN A 91 30.04 26.13 -8.51
CA GLN A 91 31.31 26.41 -9.18
C GLN A 91 31.19 26.27 -10.68
N TYR A 92 31.86 27.16 -11.41
CA TYR A 92 31.93 27.21 -12.86
C TYR A 92 33.38 27.36 -13.31
N GLU A 93 33.79 26.55 -14.28
CA GLU A 93 35.01 26.83 -15.07
C GLU A 93 34.64 27.81 -16.18
N VAL A 94 35.32 28.96 -16.23
CA VAL A 94 35.01 30.06 -17.13
C VAL A 94 36.21 30.43 -18.00
N VAL A 95 35.90 30.89 -19.22
CA VAL A 95 36.84 31.35 -20.25
C VAL A 95 36.36 32.69 -20.81
N GLU A 96 37.27 33.51 -21.32
CA GLU A 96 36.92 34.76 -22.02
C GLU A 96 36.09 34.46 -23.27
N ALA A 97 34.99 35.20 -23.41
CA ALA A 97 34.02 35.13 -24.50
C ALA A 97 33.68 36.56 -24.94
N SER A 98 34.69 37.29 -25.42
CA SER A 98 34.54 38.70 -25.80
C SER A 98 33.46 38.85 -26.88
N ASN A 99 32.50 39.76 -26.65
CA ASN A 99 31.55 40.19 -27.69
C ASN A 99 32.11 41.34 -28.55
N PHE A 100 33.34 41.79 -28.30
CA PHE A 100 33.96 42.92 -28.99
C PHE A 100 35.01 42.44 -29.98
N GLU A 101 35.08 43.09 -31.14
CA GLU A 101 36.26 42.99 -32.00
C GLU A 101 37.53 43.42 -31.24
N PRO A 102 38.72 42.89 -31.61
CA PRO A 102 39.96 43.16 -30.89
C PRO A 102 40.27 44.64 -30.66
N ASP A 103 40.12 45.51 -31.67
CA ASP A 103 40.43 46.94 -31.55
C ASP A 103 39.47 47.66 -30.60
N LEU A 104 38.19 47.27 -30.57
CA LEU A 104 37.23 47.78 -29.58
C LEU A 104 37.57 47.26 -28.19
N GLN A 105 37.97 45.99 -28.10
CA GLN A 105 38.29 45.38 -26.83
C GLN A 105 39.52 45.99 -26.17
N ASP A 106 40.53 46.36 -26.96
CA ASP A 106 41.73 47.06 -26.52
C ASP A 106 41.43 48.50 -26.04
N ARG A 107 40.42 49.16 -26.61
CA ARG A 107 39.97 50.50 -26.18
C ARG A 107 39.18 50.49 -24.88
N PHE A 108 38.45 49.40 -24.60
CA PHE A 108 37.63 49.24 -23.39
C PHE A 108 38.01 47.95 -22.64
N PRO A 109 39.24 47.87 -22.10
CA PRO A 109 39.77 46.67 -21.45
C PRO A 109 39.05 46.29 -20.15
N GLU A 110 38.12 47.12 -19.66
CA GLU A 110 37.37 46.91 -18.44
C GLU A 110 36.00 46.27 -18.63
N ILE A 111 35.49 46.25 -19.87
CA ILE A 111 34.22 45.62 -20.28
C ILE A 111 34.55 44.24 -20.86
N ARG A 112 34.03 43.18 -20.25
CA ARG A 112 34.32 41.78 -20.62
C ARG A 112 33.07 40.93 -20.58
N ALA A 113 33.14 39.83 -21.32
CA ALA A 113 32.16 38.76 -21.30
C ALA A 113 32.86 37.41 -21.19
N PHE A 114 32.21 36.47 -20.53
CA PHE A 114 32.73 35.14 -20.20
C PHE A 114 31.68 34.09 -20.48
N SER A 115 32.15 32.93 -20.90
CA SER A 115 31.37 31.71 -21.00
C SER A 115 31.89 30.70 -20.00
N GLY A 116 31.03 29.84 -19.45
CA GLY A 116 31.49 28.79 -18.55
C GLY A 116 30.66 27.53 -18.60
N LYS A 117 31.24 26.45 -18.05
CA LYS A 117 30.57 25.18 -17.79
C LYS A 117 30.51 24.94 -16.28
N GLY A 118 29.40 24.39 -15.82
CA GLY A 118 29.21 24.08 -14.41
C GLY A 118 30.08 22.90 -13.98
N ILE A 119 30.71 23.04 -12.82
CA ILE A 119 31.44 21.97 -12.11
C ILE A 119 30.51 21.29 -11.12
N THR A 120 29.71 22.09 -10.39
CA THR A 120 28.72 21.58 -9.43
C THR A 120 27.51 20.98 -10.14
N ASP A 121 27.00 21.65 -11.17
CA ASP A 121 25.95 21.16 -12.08
C ASP A 121 26.54 21.01 -13.47
N LYS A 122 26.92 19.79 -13.87
CA LYS A 122 27.57 19.53 -15.16
C LYS A 122 26.72 19.86 -16.39
N TYR A 123 25.40 20.05 -16.21
CA TYR A 123 24.47 20.39 -17.29
C TYR A 123 24.20 21.90 -17.37
N ALA A 124 24.82 22.70 -16.51
CA ALA A 124 24.67 24.15 -16.52
C ALA A 124 25.78 24.81 -17.36
N THR A 125 25.40 25.82 -18.14
CA THR A 125 26.37 26.73 -18.79
C THR A 125 26.11 28.16 -18.36
N LEU A 126 27.19 28.95 -18.26
CA LEU A 126 27.17 30.31 -17.73
C LEU A 126 27.50 31.31 -18.83
N LYS A 127 26.73 32.39 -18.88
CA LYS A 127 27.08 33.65 -19.52
C LYS A 127 27.20 34.73 -18.47
N LEU A 128 28.36 35.40 -18.44
CA LEU A 128 28.67 36.43 -17.46
C LEU A 128 29.29 37.63 -18.16
N SER A 129 28.68 38.80 -18.00
CA SER A 129 29.27 40.08 -18.36
C SER A 129 29.81 40.78 -17.12
N ILE A 130 30.87 41.54 -17.27
CA ILE A 130 31.43 42.39 -16.21
C ILE A 130 31.91 43.72 -16.79
N SER A 131 31.61 44.80 -16.09
CA SER A 131 32.06 46.16 -16.43
C SER A 131 32.22 46.99 -15.14
N PRO A 132 32.63 48.27 -15.23
CA PRO A 132 32.53 49.18 -14.09
C PRO A 132 31.10 49.38 -13.57
N GLN A 133 30.07 48.99 -14.32
CA GLN A 133 28.65 49.01 -13.91
C GLN A 133 28.20 47.69 -13.24
N GLY A 134 29.14 46.85 -12.79
CA GLY A 134 28.84 45.57 -12.15
C GLY A 134 28.81 44.39 -13.11
N ILE A 135 28.11 43.32 -12.70
CA ILE A 135 27.96 42.09 -13.49
C ILE A 135 26.50 41.85 -13.89
N GLN A 136 26.30 41.11 -14.97
CA GLN A 136 25.03 40.44 -15.23
C GLN A 136 25.31 39.01 -15.68
N THR A 137 24.39 38.09 -15.35
CA THR A 137 24.53 36.70 -15.77
C THR A 137 23.26 36.14 -16.39
N MET A 138 23.44 35.05 -17.12
CA MET A 138 22.42 34.07 -17.44
C MET A 138 23.05 32.68 -17.28
N VAL A 139 22.45 31.86 -16.44
CA VAL A 139 22.81 30.46 -16.25
C VAL A 139 21.77 29.62 -16.98
N PHE A 140 22.18 28.99 -18.07
CA PHE A 140 21.37 28.01 -18.76
C PHE A 140 21.25 26.77 -17.89
N ARG A 141 20.01 26.36 -17.63
CA ARG A 141 19.70 25.18 -16.82
C ARG A 141 19.01 24.13 -17.67
N THR A 142 19.32 22.87 -17.37
CA THR A 142 18.66 21.73 -17.99
C THR A 142 17.50 21.27 -17.11
N ASP A 143 16.34 21.02 -17.73
CA ASP A 143 15.09 20.54 -17.08
C ASP A 143 14.51 21.45 -15.98
N LYS A 144 14.93 22.72 -15.94
CA LYS A 144 14.44 23.76 -15.00
C LYS A 144 14.64 25.15 -15.60
N GLU A 145 14.01 26.17 -15.02
CA GLU A 145 14.14 27.54 -15.52
C GLU A 145 15.58 28.07 -15.39
N ASN A 146 15.98 28.90 -16.34
CA ASN A 146 17.26 29.61 -16.27
C ASN A 146 17.29 30.59 -15.11
N GLU A 147 18.51 30.84 -14.63
CA GLU A 147 18.76 31.73 -13.50
C GLU A 147 19.56 32.95 -13.94
N PHE A 148 19.26 34.07 -13.29
CA PHE A 148 19.83 35.38 -13.61
C PHE A 148 20.35 36.02 -12.34
N ILE A 149 21.46 36.73 -12.47
CA ILE A 149 22.04 37.57 -11.43
C ILE A 149 22.16 38.98 -11.99
N GLU A 150 21.49 39.93 -11.33
CA GLU A 150 21.45 41.32 -11.76
C GLU A 150 21.58 42.27 -10.57
N PRO A 151 22.11 43.50 -10.77
CA PRO A 151 22.18 44.49 -9.72
C PRO A 151 20.80 44.80 -9.13
N TYR A 152 20.70 44.75 -7.81
CA TYR A 152 19.50 45.12 -7.06
C TYR A 152 19.65 46.51 -6.42
N SER A 153 20.81 46.82 -5.84
CA SER A 153 21.09 48.15 -5.27
C SER A 153 21.62 49.11 -6.32
N LYS A 154 21.32 50.40 -6.17
CA LYS A 154 21.75 51.49 -7.06
C LYS A 154 23.28 51.65 -7.16
N ASP A 155 24.01 51.25 -6.13
CA ASP A 155 25.48 51.27 -6.09
C ASP A 155 26.12 49.98 -6.63
N HIS A 156 25.30 49.02 -7.10
CA HIS A 156 25.71 47.74 -7.69
C HIS A 156 26.56 46.85 -6.76
N THR A 157 26.32 46.94 -5.45
CA THR A 157 26.96 46.10 -4.43
C THR A 157 26.10 44.90 -4.01
N VAL A 158 24.77 45.04 -4.09
CA VAL A 158 23.79 44.00 -3.80
C VAL A 158 23.15 43.52 -5.09
N TYR A 159 23.07 42.21 -5.28
CA TYR A 159 22.53 41.55 -6.47
C TYR A 159 21.33 40.68 -6.12
N ALA A 160 20.35 40.66 -7.02
CA ALA A 160 19.24 39.72 -6.98
C ALA A 160 19.58 38.48 -7.79
N VAL A 161 19.35 37.31 -7.20
CA VAL A 161 19.48 35.99 -7.84
C VAL A 161 18.08 35.41 -7.98
N PHE A 162 17.68 35.10 -9.20
CA PHE A 162 16.30 34.75 -9.52
C PHE A 162 16.18 33.84 -10.72
N LYS A 163 14.98 33.28 -10.89
CA LYS A 163 14.54 32.63 -12.12
C LYS A 163 13.65 33.59 -12.89
N SER A 164 13.69 33.55 -14.22
CA SER A 164 12.83 34.41 -15.04
C SER A 164 11.36 34.26 -14.64
N GLN A 165 10.66 35.39 -14.51
CA GLN A 165 9.23 35.45 -14.18
C GLN A 165 8.58 36.55 -15.01
N ARG A 166 7.44 36.24 -15.64
CA ARG A 166 6.63 37.23 -16.34
C ARG A 166 5.17 37.15 -15.92
N GLU A 167 4.55 38.31 -15.77
CA GLU A 167 3.10 38.43 -15.68
C GLU A 167 2.50 38.62 -17.08
N LYS A 168 1.56 37.74 -17.43
CA LYS A 168 0.83 37.80 -18.70
C LYS A 168 0.22 39.20 -18.91
N GLY A 169 0.37 39.75 -20.11
CA GLY A 169 -0.29 41.00 -20.52
C GLY A 169 0.26 42.29 -19.88
N LYS A 170 1.29 42.21 -19.02
CA LYS A 170 1.92 43.40 -18.43
C LYS A 170 2.91 44.10 -19.37
N LEU A 171 3.45 43.38 -20.34
CA LEU A 171 4.36 43.90 -21.35
C LEU A 171 3.75 43.63 -22.72
N ALA A 172 3.21 44.67 -23.36
CA ALA A 172 2.76 44.60 -24.74
C ALA A 172 3.99 44.42 -25.62
N TRP A 173 4.12 43.27 -26.30
CA TRP A 173 5.12 43.08 -27.33
C TRP A 173 4.41 42.97 -28.67
N THR A 174 4.96 43.65 -29.68
CA THR A 174 4.49 43.58 -31.06
C THR A 174 5.70 43.39 -31.97
N CYS A 175 5.84 42.22 -32.58
CA CYS A 175 6.70 42.04 -33.75
C CYS A 175 5.93 42.52 -34.99
N SER A 176 6.57 43.36 -35.79
CA SER A 176 6.00 43.97 -37.00
C SER A 176 6.74 43.57 -38.28
N THR A 177 7.60 42.55 -38.20
CA THR A 177 8.32 42.01 -39.35
C THR A 177 7.31 41.44 -40.37
N ASP A 178 7.43 41.88 -41.64
CA ASP A 178 6.58 41.38 -42.73
C ASP A 178 7.18 40.10 -43.33
N ASP A 179 6.48 38.98 -43.15
CA ASP A 179 7.04 37.64 -43.44
C ASP A 179 6.80 37.12 -44.87
N LYS A 180 6.24 37.94 -45.76
CA LYS A 180 5.86 37.51 -47.12
C LYS A 180 6.88 37.95 -48.17
N ASN A 181 7.57 36.94 -48.75
CA ASN A 181 8.09 36.88 -50.14
C ASN A 181 9.59 36.59 -50.35
N THR A 182 10.43 36.35 -49.33
CA THR A 182 11.87 36.09 -49.56
C THR A 182 12.34 34.65 -49.23
N MET A 183 11.49 33.78 -48.67
CA MET A 183 11.93 32.54 -48.00
C MET A 183 11.38 31.21 -48.56
N ASP A 184 10.46 31.20 -49.55
CA ASP A 184 9.84 29.96 -50.06
C ASP A 184 10.90 28.92 -50.50
N GLY A 185 12.01 29.37 -51.09
CA GLY A 185 13.11 28.50 -51.51
C GLY A 185 13.96 27.91 -50.36
N LEU A 186 13.99 28.56 -49.19
CA LEU A 186 14.70 28.05 -48.00
C LEU A 186 13.84 27.06 -47.23
N ASN A 187 12.52 27.28 -47.18
CA ASN A 187 11.57 26.35 -46.56
C ASN A 187 11.57 25.00 -47.30
N LEU A 188 11.58 25.02 -48.64
CA LEU A 188 11.72 23.79 -49.45
C LEU A 188 13.04 23.04 -49.19
N LYS A 189 14.14 23.72 -48.86
CA LYS A 189 15.41 23.06 -48.51
C LYS A 189 15.41 22.50 -47.09
N ALA A 190 14.74 23.18 -46.16
CA ALA A 190 14.59 22.75 -44.78
C ALA A 190 13.63 21.54 -44.64
N ASP A 191 12.54 21.50 -45.42
CA ASP A 191 11.54 20.42 -45.35
C ASP A 191 11.93 19.17 -46.18
N ASN A 192 12.74 19.30 -47.24
CA ASN A 192 13.03 18.20 -48.18
C ASN A 192 14.33 17.43 -47.86
N THR A 193 14.92 17.65 -46.69
CA THR A 193 16.08 16.89 -46.22
C THR A 193 15.71 16.08 -44.98
N SER A 194 15.60 14.76 -45.15
CA SER A 194 15.77 13.77 -44.08
C SER A 194 17.21 13.76 -43.50
N SER A 195 17.94 14.86 -43.70
CA SER A 195 19.36 15.10 -43.44
C SER A 195 19.61 16.58 -43.15
N ALA A 196 18.62 17.29 -42.58
CA ALA A 196 18.84 18.65 -42.09
C ALA A 196 20.01 18.61 -41.11
N THR A 197 21.15 19.16 -41.51
CA THR A 197 22.31 19.29 -40.62
C THR A 197 21.94 20.33 -39.59
N GLY A 198 21.86 19.96 -38.31
CA GLY A 198 21.85 20.95 -37.22
C GLY A 198 23.12 21.83 -37.26
N SER A 199 23.51 22.44 -36.15
CA SER A 199 24.81 23.16 -36.10
C SER A 199 26.01 22.22 -36.20
N SER A 200 25.79 20.92 -36.43
CA SER A 200 26.71 19.79 -36.59
C SER A 200 27.81 19.90 -37.67
N THR A 201 27.99 21.03 -38.33
CA THR A 201 29.01 21.20 -39.37
C THR A 201 30.45 21.31 -38.85
N GLY A 202 30.66 21.27 -37.53
CA GLY A 202 31.98 21.42 -36.91
C GLY A 202 32.60 22.79 -37.17
N THR A 203 31.76 23.82 -37.39
CA THR A 203 32.21 25.16 -37.79
C THR A 203 31.51 26.23 -36.95
N LEU A 204 32.29 27.08 -36.29
CA LEU A 204 31.82 28.32 -35.67
C LEU A 204 31.67 29.42 -36.73
N LYS A 205 30.53 30.12 -36.73
CA LYS A 205 30.31 31.34 -37.55
C LYS A 205 30.39 32.59 -36.68
N THR A 206 31.38 33.44 -36.93
CA THR A 206 31.50 34.75 -36.27
C THR A 206 31.06 35.86 -37.22
N MET A 207 30.12 36.70 -36.80
CA MET A 207 29.59 37.80 -37.60
C MET A 207 29.86 39.16 -36.97
N ARG A 208 30.14 40.15 -37.81
CA ARG A 208 30.33 41.55 -37.42
C ARG A 208 28.98 42.26 -37.27
N LEU A 209 28.67 42.67 -36.04
CA LEU A 209 27.46 43.38 -35.67
C LEU A 209 27.71 44.90 -35.59
N ALA A 210 26.99 45.66 -36.40
CA ALA A 210 26.83 47.10 -36.24
C ALA A 210 25.62 47.38 -35.33
N GLN A 211 25.87 47.62 -34.04
CA GLN A 211 24.82 47.98 -33.08
C GLN A 211 24.71 49.49 -32.93
N SER A 212 23.50 50.01 -33.18
CA SER A 212 23.13 51.41 -32.97
C SER A 212 22.18 51.55 -31.77
N CYS A 213 21.98 52.78 -31.30
CA CYS A 213 20.90 53.12 -30.37
C CYS A 213 20.51 54.60 -30.50
N ASN A 214 19.25 54.91 -30.19
CA ASN A 214 18.79 56.30 -30.11
C ASN A 214 19.30 57.02 -28.86
N ALA A 215 19.15 58.35 -28.83
CA ALA A 215 19.61 59.16 -27.70
C ALA A 215 18.94 58.76 -26.37
N GLU A 216 17.67 58.39 -26.41
CA GLU A 216 16.92 57.95 -25.23
C GLU A 216 17.52 56.69 -24.61
N TYR A 217 17.99 55.72 -25.41
CA TYR A 217 18.64 54.51 -24.90
C TYR A 217 19.96 54.86 -24.22
N SER A 218 20.81 55.65 -24.86
CA SER A 218 22.08 56.09 -24.27
C SER A 218 21.85 56.85 -22.96
N ASN A 219 20.86 57.74 -22.95
CA ASN A 219 20.48 58.54 -21.78
C ASN A 219 19.91 57.67 -20.66
N TYR A 220 19.17 56.60 -20.98
CA TYR A 220 18.73 55.63 -19.98
C TYR A 220 19.92 55.07 -19.20
N PHE A 221 21.02 54.70 -19.88
CA PHE A 221 22.25 54.23 -19.22
C PHE A 221 23.15 55.35 -18.66
N GLY A 222 22.72 56.62 -18.74
CA GLY A 222 23.42 57.76 -18.17
C GLY A 222 24.45 58.42 -19.09
N ALA A 223 24.52 58.02 -20.36
CA ALA A 223 25.41 58.62 -21.34
C ALA A 223 24.70 59.73 -22.13
N THR A 224 25.12 60.98 -21.89
CA THR A 224 24.61 62.18 -22.58
C THR A 224 25.62 62.78 -23.57
N SER A 225 26.80 62.16 -23.69
CA SER A 225 27.84 62.53 -24.65
C SER A 225 28.76 61.36 -24.99
N ALA A 226 29.51 61.48 -26.09
CA ALA A 226 30.47 60.47 -26.54
C ALA A 226 31.59 60.15 -25.52
N ALA A 227 31.88 61.07 -24.58
CA ALA A 227 32.83 60.81 -23.50
C ALA A 227 32.36 59.70 -22.54
N GLN A 228 31.06 59.37 -22.55
CA GLN A 228 30.43 58.37 -21.69
C GLN A 228 30.05 57.09 -22.45
N VAL A 229 30.58 56.90 -23.66
CA VAL A 229 30.27 55.75 -24.54
C VAL A 229 30.45 54.39 -23.85
N GLY A 230 31.37 54.28 -22.87
CA GLY A 230 31.58 53.06 -22.09
C GLY A 230 30.34 52.58 -21.34
N LEU A 231 29.42 53.47 -20.95
CA LEU A 231 28.15 53.10 -20.31
C LEU A 231 27.22 52.38 -21.30
N VAL A 232 27.16 52.86 -22.54
CA VAL A 232 26.35 52.25 -23.61
C VAL A 232 26.97 50.93 -24.05
N LEU A 233 28.29 50.87 -24.20
CA LEU A 233 29.01 49.64 -24.54
C LEU A 233 28.86 48.56 -23.46
N ALA A 234 28.83 48.93 -22.18
CA ALA A 234 28.55 48.00 -21.09
C ALA A 234 27.12 47.42 -21.21
N ALA A 235 26.14 48.26 -21.54
CA ALA A 235 24.76 47.82 -21.77
C ALA A 235 24.64 46.88 -22.99
N PHE A 236 25.23 47.25 -24.14
CA PHE A 236 25.29 46.39 -25.31
C PHE A 236 25.96 45.05 -24.99
N ASN A 237 27.08 45.07 -24.24
CA ASN A 237 27.78 43.86 -23.84
C ASN A 237 26.92 42.96 -22.94
N ASN A 238 26.12 43.52 -22.03
CA ASN A 238 25.23 42.73 -21.17
C ASN A 238 24.19 41.95 -22.00
N THR A 239 23.46 42.65 -22.87
CA THR A 239 22.46 42.03 -23.76
C THR A 239 23.12 41.01 -24.69
N LEU A 240 24.21 41.38 -25.38
CA LEU A 240 24.90 40.47 -26.30
C LEU A 240 25.45 39.23 -25.60
N THR A 241 25.94 39.35 -24.35
CA THR A 241 26.43 38.19 -23.58
C THR A 241 25.36 37.12 -23.40
N ARG A 242 24.11 37.53 -23.17
CA ARG A 242 22.97 36.62 -23.02
C ARG A 242 22.48 36.09 -24.37
N CYS A 243 22.27 36.98 -25.35
CA CYS A 243 21.81 36.60 -26.68
C CYS A 243 22.80 35.67 -27.40
N ASN A 244 24.11 35.95 -27.34
CA ASN A 244 25.13 35.07 -27.89
C ASN A 244 25.11 33.69 -27.23
N GLY A 245 24.77 33.56 -25.94
CA GLY A 245 24.57 32.25 -25.32
C GLY A 245 23.50 31.40 -25.99
N VAL A 246 22.43 32.01 -26.50
CA VAL A 246 21.41 31.30 -27.28
C VAL A 246 21.96 30.91 -28.66
N TYR A 247 22.59 31.85 -29.38
CA TYR A 247 23.08 31.62 -30.74
C TYR A 247 24.21 30.59 -30.79
N GLU A 248 25.11 30.62 -29.82
CA GLU A 248 26.21 29.67 -29.70
C GLU A 248 25.69 28.27 -29.42
N LYS A 249 24.73 28.13 -28.50
CA LYS A 249 24.14 26.84 -28.10
C LYS A 249 23.41 26.14 -29.25
N ASP A 250 22.58 26.88 -30.00
CA ASP A 250 21.69 26.29 -31.00
C ASP A 250 22.23 26.38 -32.43
N LEU A 251 23.05 27.39 -32.74
CA LEU A 251 23.42 27.75 -34.11
C LEU A 251 24.93 27.68 -34.39
N ALA A 252 25.78 27.47 -33.36
CA ALA A 252 27.22 27.64 -33.45
C ALA A 252 27.61 29.00 -34.07
N LEU A 253 26.91 30.06 -33.65
CA LEU A 253 27.06 31.42 -34.17
C LEU A 253 27.36 32.40 -33.04
N HIS A 254 28.29 33.33 -33.29
CA HIS A 254 28.66 34.38 -32.35
C HIS A 254 28.65 35.76 -33.03
N LEU A 255 28.07 36.76 -32.38
CA LEU A 255 28.05 38.14 -32.86
C LEU A 255 29.13 38.98 -32.16
N ASN A 256 30.02 39.56 -32.94
CA ASN A 256 31.05 40.50 -32.48
C ASN A 256 30.66 41.94 -32.82
N LEU A 257 30.63 42.79 -31.81
CA LEU A 257 30.45 44.22 -31.94
C LEU A 257 31.66 44.86 -32.62
N ILE A 258 31.39 45.55 -33.73
CA ILE A 258 32.43 46.17 -34.53
C ILE A 258 33.04 47.41 -33.86
N SER A 259 34.30 47.67 -34.16
CA SER A 259 35.05 48.75 -33.51
C SER A 259 34.53 50.16 -33.81
N ASN A 260 33.87 50.34 -34.94
CA ASN A 260 33.26 51.61 -35.36
C ASN A 260 31.79 51.75 -34.92
N THR A 261 31.21 50.82 -34.15
CA THR A 261 29.83 50.96 -33.63
C THR A 261 29.66 52.26 -32.83
N THR A 262 30.73 52.76 -32.20
CA THR A 262 30.68 54.00 -31.40
C THR A 262 30.30 55.23 -32.23
N SER A 263 30.41 55.16 -33.56
CA SER A 263 30.00 56.23 -34.49
C SER A 263 28.49 56.29 -34.75
N VAL A 264 27.75 55.24 -34.37
CA VAL A 264 26.30 55.14 -34.49
C VAL A 264 25.62 55.01 -33.13
N ILE A 265 26.31 55.45 -32.07
CA ILE A 265 25.71 55.65 -30.74
C ILE A 265 25.38 57.12 -30.63
N TYR A 266 24.10 57.42 -30.41
CA TYR A 266 23.63 58.80 -30.32
C TYR A 266 23.28 59.16 -28.87
N TYR A 267 23.47 60.42 -28.49
CA TYR A 267 23.35 60.89 -27.10
C TYR A 267 22.38 62.05 -26.93
N THR A 268 22.06 62.76 -28.01
CA THR A 268 21.10 63.86 -28.01
C THR A 268 20.09 63.68 -29.12
N ALA A 269 18.80 63.85 -28.80
CA ALA A 269 17.70 63.63 -29.74
C ALA A 269 17.78 64.50 -31.00
N SER A 270 18.42 65.67 -30.93
CA SER A 270 18.62 66.55 -32.08
C SER A 270 19.70 66.07 -33.07
N SER A 271 20.55 65.13 -32.65
CA SER A 271 21.67 64.61 -33.46
C SER A 271 21.45 63.16 -33.91
N ASP A 272 20.46 62.47 -33.35
CA ASP A 272 20.14 61.11 -33.74
C ASP A 272 19.24 61.08 -35.00
N PRO A 273 19.40 60.07 -35.88
CA PRO A 273 18.71 60.01 -37.17
C PRO A 273 17.31 59.36 -37.07
N TYR A 274 16.84 59.05 -35.86
CA TYR A 274 15.64 58.27 -35.64
C TYR A 274 14.45 59.18 -35.35
N SER A 275 13.35 58.97 -36.09
CA SER A 275 12.12 59.75 -35.84
C SER A 275 11.42 59.24 -34.58
N THR A 276 10.36 59.93 -34.15
CA THR A 276 9.50 59.41 -33.06
C THR A 276 8.56 58.28 -33.51
N THR A 277 8.64 57.84 -34.77
CA THR A 277 7.75 56.84 -35.36
C THR A 277 8.49 55.52 -35.59
N LEU A 278 8.21 54.51 -34.76
CA LEU A 278 8.88 53.21 -34.75
C LEU A 278 8.92 52.53 -36.14
N SER A 279 7.85 52.61 -36.92
CA SER A 279 7.77 51.98 -38.25
C SER A 279 8.73 52.58 -39.29
N GLN A 280 9.36 53.72 -39.01
CA GLN A 280 10.37 54.34 -39.88
C GLN A 280 11.80 53.92 -39.52
N TRP A 281 12.00 53.33 -38.35
CA TRP A 281 13.33 53.08 -37.80
C TRP A 281 14.12 52.04 -38.59
N ASN A 282 13.47 51.02 -39.17
CA ASN A 282 14.16 50.01 -39.98
C ASN A 282 14.93 50.64 -41.15
N LEU A 283 14.28 51.55 -41.89
CA LEU A 283 14.90 52.23 -43.02
C LEU A 283 15.94 53.26 -42.55
N GLN A 284 15.61 54.04 -41.51
CA GLN A 284 16.54 55.03 -40.93
C GLN A 284 17.83 54.36 -40.43
N LEU A 285 17.72 53.21 -39.77
CA LEU A 285 18.88 52.45 -39.34
C LEU A 285 19.69 51.96 -40.53
N GLN A 286 19.04 51.33 -41.51
CA GLN A 286 19.72 50.80 -42.69
C GLN A 286 20.51 51.90 -43.41
N GLN A 287 19.91 53.07 -43.61
CA GLN A 287 20.56 54.25 -44.19
C GLN A 287 21.72 54.74 -43.33
N THR A 288 21.50 54.84 -42.01
CA THR A 288 22.51 55.29 -41.05
C THR A 288 23.75 54.39 -41.07
N LEU A 289 23.56 53.07 -40.96
CA LEU A 289 24.67 52.12 -40.98
C LEU A 289 25.38 52.12 -42.34
N THR A 290 24.63 52.22 -43.44
CA THR A 290 25.23 52.30 -44.79
C THR A 290 26.07 53.56 -44.98
N ASN A 291 25.61 54.71 -44.48
CA ASN A 291 26.28 56.00 -44.66
C ASN A 291 27.44 56.22 -43.70
N VAL A 292 27.30 55.79 -42.44
CA VAL A 292 28.28 56.07 -41.36
C VAL A 292 29.32 54.95 -41.23
N ILE A 293 28.86 53.69 -41.26
CA ILE A 293 29.72 52.51 -41.08
C ILE A 293 30.22 51.99 -42.43
N GLY A 294 29.36 52.02 -43.46
CA GLY A 294 29.64 51.44 -44.76
C GLY A 294 29.34 49.94 -44.81
N SER A 295 28.58 49.51 -45.81
CA SER A 295 28.06 48.13 -45.87
C SER A 295 29.15 47.05 -45.92
N ALA A 296 30.39 47.35 -46.29
CA ALA A 296 31.48 46.36 -46.27
C ALA A 296 31.95 45.98 -44.84
N ASN A 297 31.66 46.85 -43.86
CA ASN A 297 32.26 46.79 -42.52
C ASN A 297 31.39 46.07 -41.49
N TYR A 298 30.24 45.52 -41.90
CA TYR A 298 29.37 44.75 -41.02
C TYR A 298 28.57 43.69 -41.80
N ASP A 299 28.13 42.66 -41.08
CA ASP A 299 27.46 41.48 -41.60
C ASP A 299 25.97 41.48 -41.22
N ILE A 300 25.69 41.96 -40.02
CA ILE A 300 24.36 42.20 -39.43
C ILE A 300 24.39 43.57 -38.75
N GLY A 301 23.24 44.25 -38.70
CA GLY A 301 23.12 45.50 -37.96
C GLY A 301 21.75 45.61 -37.30
N HIS A 302 21.75 46.18 -36.11
CA HIS A 302 20.59 46.22 -35.23
C HIS A 302 20.57 47.53 -34.43
N MET A 303 19.39 48.00 -34.01
CA MET A 303 19.24 49.19 -33.19
C MET A 303 18.41 48.94 -31.94
N PHE A 304 18.88 49.46 -30.80
CA PHE A 304 18.13 49.45 -29.55
C PHE A 304 17.53 50.81 -29.25
N GLY A 305 16.21 50.84 -29.05
CA GLY A 305 15.48 52.00 -28.55
C GLY A 305 15.20 51.90 -27.05
N ALA A 306 15.04 53.04 -26.37
CA ALA A 306 14.64 53.05 -24.96
C ALA A 306 13.16 52.69 -24.73
N SER A 307 12.29 53.06 -25.66
CA SER A 307 10.84 52.88 -25.56
C SER A 307 10.20 52.86 -26.95
N GLY A 308 9.09 52.15 -27.11
CA GLY A 308 8.34 52.07 -28.36
C GLY A 308 7.45 50.84 -28.47
N GLY A 309 7.78 49.78 -27.73
CA GLY A 309 6.92 48.61 -27.55
C GLY A 309 6.85 47.65 -28.73
N GLY A 310 7.98 47.36 -29.37
CA GLY A 310 8.01 46.40 -30.46
C GLY A 310 9.40 46.05 -30.98
N GLY A 311 9.39 45.16 -31.96
CA GLY A 311 10.56 44.73 -32.72
C GLY A 311 10.23 44.57 -34.20
N ASN A 312 11.25 44.68 -35.03
CA ASN A 312 11.15 44.45 -36.46
C ASN A 312 12.52 44.13 -37.04
N ALA A 313 12.69 42.98 -37.67
CA ALA A 313 13.96 42.59 -38.29
C ALA A 313 14.32 43.42 -39.53
N GLY A 314 13.36 44.13 -40.10
CA GLY A 314 13.43 44.87 -41.37
C GLY A 314 13.42 43.97 -42.59
N CYS A 315 14.01 42.78 -42.48
CA CYS A 315 13.93 41.69 -43.44
C CYS A 315 14.37 40.37 -42.80
N ILE A 316 13.77 39.27 -43.24
CA ILE A 316 14.13 37.92 -42.78
C ILE A 316 15.29 37.39 -43.61
N GLY A 317 16.30 36.82 -42.94
CA GLY A 317 17.43 36.13 -43.58
C GLY A 317 18.36 37.01 -44.42
N CYS A 318 18.21 38.34 -44.35
CA CYS A 318 18.92 39.30 -45.18
C CYS A 318 20.31 39.68 -44.67
N VAL A 319 20.82 38.98 -43.64
CA VAL A 319 22.24 39.09 -43.26
C VAL A 319 23.17 38.90 -44.46
N CYS A 320 24.29 39.62 -44.44
CA CYS A 320 25.25 39.74 -45.53
C CYS A 320 24.73 40.38 -46.83
N VAL A 321 23.44 40.73 -46.94
CA VAL A 321 22.87 41.32 -48.17
C VAL A 321 22.93 42.84 -48.08
N ASN A 322 23.67 43.46 -48.99
CA ASN A 322 23.71 44.91 -49.10
C ASN A 322 22.37 45.45 -49.63
N PRO A 323 21.95 46.66 -49.24
CA PRO A 323 20.78 47.32 -49.80
C PRO A 323 20.96 47.56 -51.30
N ALA A 324 19.92 47.29 -52.10
CA ALA A 324 19.95 47.53 -53.55
C ALA A 324 19.95 49.03 -53.88
N THR A 325 19.29 49.84 -53.05
CA THR A 325 19.22 51.30 -53.14
C THR A 325 19.23 51.90 -51.73
N SER A 326 19.41 53.21 -51.60
CA SER A 326 19.32 53.89 -50.30
C SER A 326 17.94 53.80 -49.63
N ASN A 327 16.91 53.34 -50.33
CA ASN A 327 15.53 53.24 -49.83
C ASN A 327 15.05 51.79 -49.67
N SER A 328 15.93 50.80 -49.87
CA SER A 328 15.59 49.38 -49.74
C SER A 328 16.08 48.81 -48.41
N LEU A 329 15.22 48.07 -47.71
CA LEU A 329 15.61 47.30 -46.53
C LEU A 329 16.50 46.11 -46.92
N ALA A 330 17.54 45.87 -46.12
CA ALA A 330 18.50 44.77 -46.25
C ALA A 330 19.26 44.62 -44.91
N LYS A 331 20.48 44.09 -44.91
CA LYS A 331 21.27 44.01 -43.67
C LYS A 331 21.40 45.38 -42.99
N GLY A 332 21.27 45.40 -41.67
CA GLY A 332 21.30 46.64 -40.91
C GLY A 332 19.95 47.32 -40.77
N ALA A 333 18.84 46.62 -40.97
CA ALA A 333 17.50 47.17 -40.78
C ALA A 333 16.81 46.72 -39.49
N GLY A 334 17.42 45.88 -38.64
CA GLY A 334 16.75 45.30 -37.47
C GLY A 334 16.64 46.26 -36.29
N ILE A 335 15.51 46.26 -35.59
CA ILE A 335 15.26 47.13 -34.43
C ILE A 335 14.60 46.35 -33.29
N THR A 336 14.91 46.75 -32.06
CA THR A 336 14.26 46.28 -30.84
C THR A 336 14.05 47.44 -29.87
N SER A 337 12.86 47.55 -29.28
CA SER A 337 12.54 48.59 -28.29
C SER A 337 11.47 48.11 -27.30
N PRO A 338 11.69 48.23 -25.98
CA PRO A 338 10.75 47.73 -24.98
C PRO A 338 9.50 48.63 -24.89
N ALA A 339 8.41 48.08 -24.36
CA ALA A 339 7.17 48.84 -24.13
C ALA A 339 7.17 49.62 -22.82
N ASP A 340 7.91 49.17 -21.81
CA ASP A 340 7.91 49.73 -20.45
C ASP A 340 9.01 50.79 -20.23
N GLY A 341 9.78 51.12 -21.26
CA GLY A 341 10.85 52.11 -21.17
C GLY A 341 12.13 51.60 -20.52
N ILE A 342 12.28 50.28 -20.31
CA ILE A 342 13.45 49.68 -19.64
C ILE A 342 14.13 48.70 -20.60
N PRO A 343 15.16 49.13 -21.35
CA PRO A 343 15.76 48.35 -22.43
C PRO A 343 16.89 47.44 -21.92
N GLN A 344 16.59 46.61 -20.92
CA GLN A 344 17.48 45.61 -20.34
C GLN A 344 16.72 44.56 -19.54
N GLY A 345 17.37 43.43 -19.26
CA GLY A 345 16.82 42.33 -18.47
C GLY A 345 16.45 41.15 -19.35
N ASP A 346 16.20 40.01 -18.70
CA ASP A 346 15.93 38.71 -19.32
C ASP A 346 14.86 38.77 -20.43
N ASN A 347 13.74 39.45 -20.20
CA ASN A 347 12.70 39.58 -21.23
C ASN A 347 13.16 40.41 -22.44
N PHE A 348 13.90 41.50 -22.22
CA PHE A 348 14.41 42.31 -23.33
C PHE A 348 15.41 41.50 -24.15
N ASP A 349 16.32 40.79 -23.48
CA ASP A 349 17.38 40.04 -24.14
C ASP A 349 16.86 38.79 -24.88
N ILE A 350 15.94 38.02 -24.27
CA ILE A 350 15.47 36.74 -24.80
C ILE A 350 14.17 36.88 -25.61
N ASP A 351 13.12 37.50 -25.06
CA ASP A 351 11.83 37.57 -25.77
C ASP A 351 11.89 38.54 -26.95
N TYR A 352 12.74 39.58 -26.90
CA TYR A 352 12.79 40.61 -27.96
C TYR A 352 14.05 40.49 -28.81
N VAL A 353 15.24 40.72 -28.24
CA VAL A 353 16.47 40.82 -29.05
C VAL A 353 16.78 39.48 -29.72
N ALA A 354 16.72 38.36 -29.00
CA ALA A 354 16.97 37.05 -29.60
C ALA A 354 15.96 36.68 -30.69
N HIS A 355 14.70 37.10 -30.53
CA HIS A 355 13.63 36.92 -31.51
C HIS A 355 13.91 37.69 -32.81
N GLU A 356 14.13 39.01 -32.72
CA GLU A 356 14.31 39.86 -33.89
C GLU A 356 15.61 39.54 -34.64
N VAL A 357 16.68 39.23 -33.92
CA VAL A 357 17.92 38.74 -34.54
C VAL A 357 17.70 37.35 -35.16
N GLY A 358 16.87 36.50 -34.56
CA GLY A 358 16.45 35.22 -35.14
C GLY A 358 15.83 35.38 -36.53
N HIS A 359 14.96 36.37 -36.71
CA HIS A 359 14.44 36.76 -38.03
C HIS A 359 15.54 37.25 -38.97
N GLN A 360 16.41 38.16 -38.54
CA GLN A 360 17.51 38.66 -39.37
C GLN A 360 18.39 37.50 -39.89
N LEU A 361 18.60 36.49 -39.06
CA LEU A 361 19.33 35.27 -39.38
C LEU A 361 18.56 34.29 -40.28
N GLY A 362 17.23 34.36 -40.34
CA GLY A 362 16.38 33.61 -41.28
C GLY A 362 15.24 32.80 -40.66
N GLY A 363 14.98 32.91 -39.36
CA GLY A 363 13.86 32.25 -38.72
C GLY A 363 12.52 32.89 -39.09
N ASN A 364 11.50 32.07 -39.34
CA ASN A 364 10.10 32.52 -39.36
C ASN A 364 9.42 32.12 -38.05
N HIS A 365 8.22 32.64 -37.81
CA HIS A 365 7.48 32.27 -36.62
C HIS A 365 7.03 30.81 -36.65
N THR A 366 7.08 30.17 -35.48
CA THR A 366 6.81 28.74 -35.32
C THR A 366 5.43 28.44 -34.73
N PHE A 367 4.73 29.43 -34.21
CA PHE A 367 3.39 29.29 -33.66
C PHE A 367 2.38 28.79 -34.71
N SER A 368 1.20 28.35 -34.26
CA SER A 368 0.09 28.01 -35.17
C SER A 368 -1.19 28.81 -34.92
N MET A 369 -1.23 29.71 -33.93
CA MET A 369 -2.39 30.56 -33.65
C MET A 369 -2.76 31.48 -34.83
N SER A 370 -1.79 31.85 -35.67
CA SER A 370 -1.99 32.41 -37.01
C SER A 370 -1.09 31.65 -37.99
N SER A 371 -1.17 31.98 -39.28
CA SER A 371 -0.31 31.37 -40.30
C SER A 371 0.25 32.41 -41.24
N GLU A 372 1.55 32.29 -41.48
CA GLU A 372 2.31 33.11 -42.42
C GLU A 372 2.50 32.43 -43.78
N GLY A 373 2.10 31.16 -43.90
CA GLY A 373 2.27 30.37 -45.13
C GLY A 373 3.71 29.91 -45.37
N THR A 374 4.56 29.90 -44.35
CA THR A 374 6.01 29.61 -44.44
C THR A 374 6.36 28.13 -44.25
N GLY A 375 5.38 27.27 -43.97
CA GLY A 375 5.61 25.83 -43.79
C GLY A 375 6.25 25.43 -42.45
N VAL A 376 6.42 26.38 -41.52
CA VAL A 376 7.04 26.15 -40.21
C VAL A 376 6.16 26.47 -39.01
N ASN A 377 4.84 26.57 -39.20
CA ASN A 377 3.85 26.68 -38.12
C ASN A 377 3.75 25.35 -37.34
N LYS A 378 4.79 25.02 -36.55
CA LYS A 378 5.07 23.70 -35.97
C LYS A 378 4.88 23.63 -34.45
N GLU A 379 4.46 24.71 -33.80
CA GLU A 379 4.11 24.75 -32.38
C GLU A 379 2.62 25.00 -32.14
N VAL A 380 2.08 24.40 -31.07
CA VAL A 380 0.66 24.55 -30.68
C VAL A 380 0.38 25.97 -30.18
N GLY A 381 -0.80 26.50 -30.52
CA GLY A 381 -1.23 27.82 -30.03
C GLY A 381 -0.23 28.93 -30.37
N SER A 382 0.09 29.75 -29.37
CA SER A 382 1.11 30.81 -29.44
C SER A 382 2.54 30.29 -29.66
N GLY A 383 2.82 29.00 -29.51
CA GLY A 383 4.18 28.50 -29.36
C GLY A 383 4.86 28.99 -28.07
N ILE A 384 5.99 28.39 -27.74
CA ILE A 384 6.80 28.72 -26.56
C ILE A 384 8.28 28.94 -26.87
N THR A 385 8.80 28.47 -28.00
CA THR A 385 10.21 28.75 -28.34
C THR A 385 10.44 30.23 -28.68
N ILE A 386 11.70 30.64 -28.85
CA ILE A 386 12.05 32.05 -29.11
C ILE A 386 11.25 32.66 -30.26
N MET A 387 10.99 31.92 -31.35
CA MET A 387 10.20 32.40 -32.50
C MET A 387 8.68 32.20 -32.33
N GLY A 388 8.23 31.82 -31.14
CA GLY A 388 6.83 31.82 -30.74
C GLY A 388 6.40 33.17 -30.15
N TYR A 389 5.11 33.29 -29.87
CA TYR A 389 4.42 34.48 -29.34
C TYR A 389 3.88 34.23 -27.93
N ALA A 390 4.62 33.51 -27.09
CA ALA A 390 4.16 33.17 -25.75
C ALA A 390 3.79 34.42 -24.92
N GLY A 391 2.56 34.43 -24.41
CA GLY A 391 2.07 35.43 -23.45
C GLY A 391 1.48 36.71 -24.06
N ILE A 392 1.34 36.78 -25.38
CA ILE A 392 0.88 37.98 -26.10
C ILE A 392 -0.27 37.70 -27.09
N THR A 393 -0.89 36.53 -27.04
CA THR A 393 -1.98 36.13 -27.95
C THR A 393 -3.26 35.74 -27.19
N ALA A 394 -4.29 35.29 -27.92
CA ALA A 394 -5.51 34.72 -27.34
C ALA A 394 -5.47 33.19 -27.20
N GLN A 395 -4.36 32.55 -27.59
CA GLN A 395 -4.12 31.10 -27.50
C GLN A 395 -2.78 30.84 -26.81
N ASP A 396 -2.49 31.58 -25.73
CA ASP A 396 -1.20 31.51 -25.06
C ASP A 396 -1.02 30.20 -24.31
N VAL A 397 0.01 29.44 -24.69
CA VAL A 397 0.36 28.16 -24.05
C VAL A 397 1.18 28.32 -22.78
N ALA A 398 1.85 29.48 -22.67
CA ALA A 398 2.74 29.88 -21.59
C ALA A 398 2.79 31.43 -21.53
N PRO A 399 3.21 32.03 -20.40
CA PRO A 399 3.29 33.48 -20.24
C PRO A 399 4.51 34.15 -20.90
N HIS A 400 5.53 33.38 -21.30
CA HIS A 400 6.75 33.88 -21.96
C HIS A 400 7.46 32.74 -22.70
N SER A 401 8.45 33.09 -23.53
CA SER A 401 9.20 32.12 -24.32
C SER A 401 10.23 31.38 -23.46
N ILE A 402 10.60 30.18 -23.91
CA ILE A 402 11.82 29.49 -23.46
C ILE A 402 12.98 29.89 -24.36
N ASP A 403 14.19 29.84 -23.84
CA ASP A 403 15.46 30.31 -24.41
C ASP A 403 16.10 29.34 -25.42
N ILE A 404 15.27 28.64 -26.17
CA ILE A 404 15.71 27.75 -27.24
C ILE A 404 15.02 28.14 -28.55
N PHE A 405 15.73 27.98 -29.66
CA PHE A 405 15.09 27.95 -30.96
C PHE A 405 14.45 26.59 -31.19
N HIS A 406 13.27 26.59 -31.80
CA HIS A 406 12.66 25.37 -32.31
C HIS A 406 13.55 24.73 -33.37
N GLN A 407 13.55 23.41 -33.50
CA GLN A 407 14.32 22.71 -34.54
C GLN A 407 14.11 23.27 -35.96
N ALA A 408 12.90 23.75 -36.27
CA ALA A 408 12.59 24.31 -37.57
C ALA A 408 13.29 25.65 -37.81
N THR A 409 13.38 26.49 -36.78
CA THR A 409 14.10 27.76 -36.82
C THR A 409 15.60 27.52 -36.97
N ILE A 410 16.17 26.57 -36.21
CA ILE A 410 17.58 26.18 -36.32
C ILE A 410 17.89 25.77 -37.77
N ALA A 411 17.06 24.89 -38.36
CA ALA A 411 17.23 24.45 -39.74
C ALA A 411 17.11 25.60 -40.76
N GLN A 412 16.14 26.52 -40.61
CA GLN A 412 16.00 27.68 -41.50
C GLN A 412 17.20 28.61 -41.46
N ILE A 413 17.66 28.96 -40.25
CA ILE A 413 18.81 29.84 -40.06
C ILE A 413 20.06 29.20 -40.66
N GLN A 414 20.30 27.92 -40.40
CA GLN A 414 21.48 27.23 -40.93
C GLN A 414 21.44 27.08 -42.44
N ALA A 415 20.28 26.79 -43.03
CA ALA A 415 20.10 26.77 -44.47
C ALA A 415 20.38 28.15 -45.10
N ASN A 416 19.96 29.23 -44.43
CA ASN A 416 20.29 30.59 -44.88
C ASN A 416 21.80 30.84 -44.79
N LEU A 417 22.42 30.62 -43.62
CA LEU A 417 23.83 30.89 -43.36
C LEU A 417 24.78 30.03 -44.21
N ALA A 418 24.39 28.81 -44.58
CA ALA A 418 25.15 27.96 -45.49
C ALA A 418 25.39 28.61 -46.87
N THR A 419 24.51 29.54 -47.28
CA THR A 419 24.65 30.29 -48.54
C THR A 419 25.44 31.60 -48.42
N LYS A 420 25.83 31.99 -47.19
CA LYS A 420 26.48 33.26 -46.93
C LYS A 420 27.99 33.09 -46.75
N THR A 421 28.75 34.04 -47.29
CA THR A 421 30.22 34.06 -47.19
C THR A 421 30.77 35.15 -46.28
N CYS A 422 29.94 36.10 -45.84
CA CYS A 422 30.39 37.20 -45.00
C CYS A 422 30.82 36.80 -43.57
N PRO A 423 30.19 35.81 -42.89
CA PRO A 423 30.66 35.37 -41.58
C PRO A 423 32.03 34.71 -41.66
N VAL A 424 32.90 35.02 -40.71
CA VAL A 424 34.16 34.27 -40.53
C VAL A 424 33.80 32.86 -40.07
N SER A 425 34.29 31.87 -40.79
CA SER A 425 34.05 30.45 -40.48
C SER A 425 35.30 29.83 -39.90
N THR A 426 35.21 29.34 -38.67
CA THR A 426 36.33 28.71 -37.96
C THR A 426 36.04 27.23 -37.78
N ASP A 427 36.91 26.37 -38.29
CA ASP A 427 36.85 24.93 -38.05
C ASP A 427 37.16 24.65 -36.58
N ILE A 428 36.24 23.96 -35.90
CA ILE A 428 36.36 23.58 -34.48
C ILE A 428 36.44 22.07 -34.29
N THR A 429 36.48 21.26 -35.36
CA THR A 429 36.40 19.79 -35.28
C THR A 429 37.52 19.15 -34.44
N ALA A 430 38.65 19.83 -34.26
CA ALA A 430 39.72 19.39 -33.38
C ALA A 430 39.46 19.65 -31.88
N ASN A 431 38.55 20.59 -31.56
CA ASN A 431 38.29 21.06 -30.20
C ASN A 431 36.91 20.64 -29.70
N ASN A 432 35.90 20.63 -30.57
CA ASN A 432 34.55 20.14 -30.29
C ASN A 432 33.94 19.47 -31.53
N VAL A 433 33.40 18.27 -31.36
CA VAL A 433 32.77 17.47 -32.43
C VAL A 433 31.29 17.37 -32.15
N ALA A 434 30.47 17.45 -33.21
CA ALA A 434 29.03 17.34 -33.05
C ALA A 434 28.60 16.00 -32.42
N PRO A 435 27.55 16.00 -31.58
CA PRO A 435 27.02 14.77 -31.01
C PRO A 435 26.47 13.84 -32.09
N VAL A 436 26.59 12.53 -31.88
CA VAL A 436 26.12 11.49 -32.81
C VAL A 436 24.90 10.80 -32.24
N ILE A 437 23.76 10.94 -32.90
CA ILE A 437 22.49 10.32 -32.49
C ILE A 437 22.43 8.88 -33.00
N ALA A 438 22.08 7.94 -32.11
CA ALA A 438 21.83 6.56 -32.47
C ALA A 438 20.58 6.43 -33.38
N ALA A 439 20.55 5.42 -34.24
CA ALA A 439 19.45 5.23 -35.18
C ALA A 439 18.07 5.19 -34.46
N LEU A 440 17.13 5.97 -34.98
CA LEU A 440 15.76 6.04 -34.48
C LEU A 440 14.84 5.14 -35.32
N SER A 441 13.78 4.66 -34.69
CA SER A 441 12.79 3.77 -35.32
C SER A 441 11.46 4.48 -35.52
N ASN A 442 10.72 4.06 -36.56
CA ASN A 442 9.33 4.46 -36.76
C ASN A 442 8.39 3.45 -36.08
N TYR A 443 7.24 3.92 -35.61
CA TYR A 443 6.28 3.11 -34.86
C TYR A 443 4.84 3.32 -35.34
N THR A 444 4.05 2.25 -35.32
CA THR A 444 2.59 2.35 -35.38
C THR A 444 2.01 2.09 -34.00
N ILE A 445 1.21 3.02 -33.48
CA ILE A 445 0.64 2.97 -32.13
C ILE A 445 -0.90 2.99 -32.16
N PRO A 446 -1.57 2.45 -31.13
CA PRO A 446 -3.01 2.59 -30.98
C PRO A 446 -3.47 4.04 -30.75
N ILE A 447 -4.70 4.34 -31.18
CA ILE A 447 -5.41 5.59 -30.87
C ILE A 447 -5.49 5.83 -29.35
N SER A 448 -5.49 7.10 -28.93
CA SER A 448 -5.81 7.53 -27.56
C SER A 448 -4.99 6.82 -26.47
N THR A 449 -3.72 6.52 -26.76
CA THR A 449 -2.84 5.74 -25.87
C THR A 449 -1.53 6.52 -25.62
N PRO A 450 -1.09 6.66 -24.36
CA PRO A 450 0.24 7.21 -24.03
C PRO A 450 1.38 6.49 -24.75
N PHE A 451 2.42 7.25 -25.11
CA PHE A 451 3.64 6.70 -25.68
C PHE A 451 4.87 7.49 -25.22
N ALA A 452 6.05 6.89 -25.33
CA ALA A 452 7.31 7.55 -25.03
C ALA A 452 8.32 7.33 -26.15
N LEU A 453 8.88 8.42 -26.67
CA LEU A 453 10.00 8.36 -27.60
C LEU A 453 11.30 8.39 -26.81
N THR A 454 12.22 7.51 -27.19
CA THR A 454 13.56 7.41 -26.59
C THR A 454 14.60 7.49 -27.67
N GLY A 455 15.51 8.45 -27.53
CA GLY A 455 16.73 8.54 -28.32
C GLY A 455 17.95 8.44 -27.41
N SER A 456 19.11 8.20 -28.03
CA SER A 456 20.40 8.26 -27.33
C SER A 456 21.43 8.86 -28.27
N ALA A 457 22.45 9.48 -27.70
CA ALA A 457 23.55 10.03 -28.47
C ALA A 457 24.86 9.83 -27.72
N SER A 458 25.96 9.86 -28.47
CA SER A 458 27.33 9.85 -27.95
C SER A 458 28.03 11.13 -28.32
N ASP A 459 28.93 11.56 -27.45
CA ASP A 459 29.78 12.73 -27.65
C ASP A 459 31.26 12.33 -27.54
N ALA A 460 32.09 12.78 -28.48
CA ALA A 460 33.50 12.43 -28.52
C ALA A 460 34.33 13.21 -27.49
N ASN A 461 33.86 14.40 -27.10
CA ASN A 461 34.52 15.32 -26.18
C ASN A 461 34.16 15.02 -24.71
N GLY A 462 33.09 14.24 -24.48
CA GLY A 462 32.60 13.88 -23.15
C GLY A 462 31.66 14.93 -22.56
N ASP A 463 31.09 15.80 -23.40
CA ASP A 463 30.21 16.88 -22.99
C ASP A 463 28.85 16.37 -22.46
N ALA A 464 28.22 17.21 -21.64
CA ALA A 464 26.95 16.89 -21.01
C ALA A 464 25.78 17.08 -22.01
N LEU A 465 25.43 15.97 -22.69
CA LEU A 465 24.37 15.97 -23.69
C LEU A 465 22.98 16.26 -23.10
N THR A 466 22.22 17.05 -23.84
CA THR A 466 20.80 17.34 -23.55
C THR A 466 19.92 17.10 -24.77
N TYR A 467 18.66 16.77 -24.53
CA TYR A 467 17.73 16.22 -25.51
C TYR A 467 16.42 17.01 -25.53
N CYS A 468 15.93 17.36 -26.72
CA CYS A 468 14.62 17.92 -26.97
C CYS A 468 13.89 17.08 -28.03
N TRP A 469 12.75 16.51 -27.68
CA TRP A 469 11.83 15.93 -28.66
C TRP A 469 10.78 16.97 -29.04
N GLU A 470 10.67 17.29 -30.33
CA GLU A 470 9.80 18.33 -30.87
C GLU A 470 8.94 17.76 -32.00
N GLN A 471 7.69 18.19 -32.10
CA GLN A 471 6.86 17.79 -33.23
C GLN A 471 7.25 18.61 -34.48
N ASN A 472 7.29 17.96 -35.63
CA ASN A 472 7.72 18.52 -36.91
C ASN A 472 6.58 18.55 -37.95
N ASP A 473 5.33 18.65 -37.49
CA ASP A 473 4.14 18.73 -38.34
C ASP A 473 3.70 20.19 -38.54
N ASN A 474 3.73 20.68 -39.78
CA ASN A 474 3.24 22.02 -40.10
C ASN A 474 1.71 22.11 -39.95
N SER A 475 1.23 23.20 -39.36
CA SER A 475 -0.20 23.46 -39.19
C SER A 475 -0.87 23.90 -40.48
N THR A 476 -2.09 23.41 -40.70
CA THR A 476 -3.03 23.92 -41.70
C THR A 476 -4.23 24.62 -41.07
N THR A 477 -4.25 24.76 -39.74
CA THR A 477 -5.33 25.37 -38.95
C THR A 477 -4.78 26.45 -38.02
N THR A 478 -5.60 27.47 -37.74
CA THR A 478 -5.24 28.63 -36.92
C THR A 478 -6.33 28.94 -35.88
N GLY A 479 -6.15 30.00 -35.09
CA GLY A 479 -7.09 30.42 -34.05
C GLY A 479 -7.34 29.33 -33.01
N ALA A 480 -8.59 29.10 -32.64
CA ALA A 480 -8.95 28.01 -31.72
C ALA A 480 -8.56 26.60 -32.24
N GLY A 481 -8.41 26.41 -33.55
CA GLY A 481 -7.94 25.14 -34.13
C GLY A 481 -6.43 24.90 -34.03
N SER A 482 -5.68 25.88 -33.50
CA SER A 482 -4.22 25.78 -33.31
C SER A 482 -3.82 25.06 -32.02
N VAL A 483 -4.70 25.01 -31.02
CA VAL A 483 -4.44 24.37 -29.72
C VAL A 483 -4.47 22.85 -29.86
N ALA A 484 -3.90 22.12 -28.89
CA ALA A 484 -3.91 20.67 -28.91
C ALA A 484 -5.33 20.14 -28.65
N SER A 485 -5.74 19.12 -29.40
CA SER A 485 -6.99 18.41 -29.13
C SER A 485 -6.93 16.95 -29.61
N PRO A 486 -7.69 16.03 -28.98
CA PRO A 486 -7.66 14.63 -29.40
C PRO A 486 -8.08 14.42 -30.86
N ALA A 487 -9.12 15.13 -31.31
CA ALA A 487 -9.67 14.97 -32.65
C ALA A 487 -8.89 15.74 -33.74
N LYS A 488 -7.75 16.38 -33.40
CA LYS A 488 -6.98 17.18 -34.35
C LYS A 488 -6.36 16.26 -35.40
N ALA A 489 -6.70 16.50 -36.68
CA ALA A 489 -6.25 15.66 -37.79
C ALA A 489 -4.88 16.04 -38.37
N THR A 490 -4.51 17.33 -38.33
CA THR A 490 -3.27 17.86 -38.91
C THR A 490 -2.58 18.84 -37.95
N GLY A 491 -1.34 19.24 -38.26
CA GLY A 491 -0.58 20.23 -37.49
C GLY A 491 -0.10 19.77 -36.12
N PRO A 492 0.51 20.67 -35.35
CA PRO A 492 1.09 20.33 -34.07
C PRO A 492 0.00 20.03 -33.03
N ASN A 493 0.25 19.03 -32.20
CA ASN A 493 -0.56 18.58 -31.06
C ASN A 493 0.29 18.39 -29.79
N TRP A 494 1.60 18.70 -29.85
CA TRP A 494 2.56 18.53 -28.76
C TRP A 494 3.45 19.77 -28.65
N LEU A 495 3.42 20.45 -27.51
CA LEU A 495 4.27 21.61 -27.22
C LEU A 495 5.77 21.21 -27.12
N SER A 496 6.66 22.13 -27.47
CA SER A 496 8.10 22.00 -27.18
C SER A 496 8.40 22.32 -25.72
N PHE A 497 9.40 21.65 -25.14
CA PHE A 497 9.83 21.88 -23.76
C PHE A 497 11.34 22.16 -23.72
N PRO A 498 11.84 22.76 -22.62
CA PRO A 498 13.27 22.88 -22.37
C PRO A 498 14.01 21.55 -22.51
N ALA A 499 15.28 21.61 -22.85
CA ALA A 499 16.11 20.41 -23.00
C ALA A 499 16.25 19.67 -21.66
N THR A 500 16.29 18.35 -21.72
CA THR A 500 16.44 17.49 -20.53
C THR A 500 17.69 16.62 -20.65
N PRO A 501 18.23 16.07 -19.54
CA PRO A 501 19.33 15.09 -19.61
C PRO A 501 18.86 13.73 -20.16
N SER A 502 17.54 13.51 -20.20
CA SER A 502 16.93 12.25 -20.60
C SER A 502 16.64 12.26 -22.10
N GLY A 503 17.14 11.24 -22.81
CA GLY A 503 16.74 10.99 -24.19
C GLY A 503 15.29 10.51 -24.36
N THR A 504 14.58 10.27 -23.26
CA THR A 504 13.18 9.82 -23.24
C THR A 504 12.22 10.95 -22.89
N ARG A 505 11.19 11.15 -23.73
CA ARG A 505 10.02 12.02 -23.46
C ARG A 505 8.72 11.22 -23.54
N SER A 506 7.84 11.40 -22.56
CA SER A 506 6.46 10.87 -22.57
C SER A 506 5.50 11.84 -23.25
N PHE A 507 4.49 11.29 -23.92
CA PHE A 507 3.43 12.01 -24.62
C PHE A 507 2.06 11.49 -24.17
N PRO A 508 1.23 12.30 -23.48
CA PRO A 508 1.55 13.64 -22.95
C PRO A 508 2.57 13.58 -21.79
N LYS A 509 2.91 14.72 -21.21
CA LYS A 509 3.78 14.78 -20.02
C LYS A 509 3.32 13.80 -18.94
N LEU A 510 4.27 13.18 -18.24
CA LEU A 510 3.99 12.12 -17.25
C LEU A 510 2.97 12.55 -16.20
N SER A 511 3.02 13.80 -15.71
CA SER A 511 2.04 14.30 -14.73
C SER A 511 0.59 14.30 -15.25
N THR A 512 0.39 14.46 -16.56
CA THR A 512 -0.94 14.38 -17.20
C THR A 512 -1.43 12.94 -17.22
N ILE A 513 -0.54 12.00 -17.60
CA ILE A 513 -0.81 10.55 -17.59
C ILE A 513 -1.16 10.07 -16.17
N LEU A 514 -0.36 10.46 -15.16
CA LEU A 514 -0.59 10.07 -13.78
C LEU A 514 -1.88 10.65 -13.18
N SER A 515 -2.38 11.74 -13.76
CA SER A 515 -3.68 12.32 -13.42
C SER A 515 -4.85 11.65 -14.15
N GLY A 516 -4.59 10.63 -14.98
CA GLY A 516 -5.57 9.92 -15.80
C GLY A 516 -6.18 10.79 -16.91
N LEU A 517 -5.45 11.79 -17.38
CA LEU A 517 -5.91 12.73 -18.41
C LEU A 517 -5.26 12.44 -19.76
N ASN A 518 -6.01 12.72 -20.83
CA ASN A 518 -5.54 12.56 -22.22
C ASN A 518 -5.06 13.88 -22.86
N VAL A 519 -5.24 14.98 -22.15
CA VAL A 519 -4.99 16.34 -22.62
C VAL A 519 -4.24 17.10 -21.52
N THR A 520 -3.13 17.71 -21.89
CA THR A 520 -2.38 18.59 -21.01
C THR A 520 -2.93 20.03 -21.12
N PRO A 521 -3.39 20.64 -20.02
CA PRO A 521 -3.80 22.04 -20.00
C PRO A 521 -2.60 23.00 -20.26
N PRO A 522 -2.82 24.29 -20.54
CA PRO A 522 -1.76 25.30 -20.61
C PRO A 522 -0.80 25.25 -19.42
N LEU A 523 0.44 25.70 -19.64
CA LEU A 523 1.38 25.92 -18.55
C LEU A 523 0.85 27.03 -17.61
N PRO A 524 1.29 27.06 -16.34
CA PRO A 524 0.89 28.13 -15.42
C PRO A 524 1.09 29.51 -16.05
N GLY A 525 0.01 30.31 -16.10
CA GLY A 525 0.00 31.64 -16.74
C GLY A 525 -0.48 31.66 -18.20
N GLY A 526 -0.68 30.51 -18.84
CA GLY A 526 -1.32 30.40 -20.16
C GLY A 526 -2.85 30.50 -20.13
N ASP A 527 -3.46 30.63 -21.32
CA ASP A 527 -4.89 30.81 -21.50
C ASP A 527 -5.70 29.54 -21.24
N ALA A 528 -6.78 29.67 -20.48
CA ALA A 528 -7.72 28.58 -20.29
C ALA A 528 -8.23 28.05 -21.65
N GLY A 529 -8.06 26.75 -21.89
CA GLY A 529 -8.43 26.11 -23.15
C GLY A 529 -7.32 26.07 -24.21
N ALA A 530 -6.18 26.75 -24.01
CA ALA A 530 -4.98 26.61 -24.82
C ALA A 530 -4.20 25.33 -24.46
N ASN A 531 -4.84 24.18 -24.66
CA ASN A 531 -4.25 22.88 -24.39
C ASN A 531 -2.95 22.70 -25.19
N ILE A 532 -1.95 22.10 -24.55
CA ILE A 532 -0.57 22.06 -25.06
C ILE A 532 -0.16 20.68 -25.57
N GLU A 533 -0.83 19.64 -25.11
CA GLU A 533 -0.61 18.27 -25.57
C GLU A 533 -1.93 17.51 -25.57
N ALA A 534 -2.14 16.62 -26.55
CA ALA A 534 -3.31 15.75 -26.55
C ALA A 534 -3.03 14.43 -27.28
N LEU A 535 -3.43 13.32 -26.65
CA LEU A 535 -3.45 12.01 -27.31
C LEU A 535 -4.38 12.03 -28.52
N SER A 536 -3.88 11.63 -29.68
CA SER A 536 -4.68 11.63 -30.91
C SER A 536 -5.78 10.56 -30.85
N SER A 537 -7.04 11.01 -30.96
CA SER A 537 -8.25 10.20 -31.06
C SER A 537 -8.67 9.92 -32.51
N VAL A 538 -7.77 10.18 -33.47
CA VAL A 538 -7.99 10.00 -34.91
C VAL A 538 -6.74 9.39 -35.53
N SER A 539 -6.92 8.67 -36.64
CA SER A 539 -5.79 8.17 -37.41
C SER A 539 -5.02 9.32 -38.03
N ARG A 540 -3.71 9.37 -37.79
CA ARG A 540 -2.81 10.37 -38.36
C ARG A 540 -1.35 9.95 -38.21
N THR A 541 -0.51 10.56 -39.02
CA THR A 541 0.94 10.48 -38.87
C THR A 541 1.42 11.67 -38.05
N LEU A 542 2.29 11.41 -37.08
CA LEU A 542 2.98 12.40 -36.27
C LEU A 542 4.46 12.32 -36.62
N ASN A 543 5.03 13.45 -37.02
CA ASN A 543 6.45 13.56 -37.32
C ASN A 543 7.15 14.19 -36.12
N PHE A 544 8.18 13.54 -35.58
CA PHE A 544 8.97 14.04 -34.48
C PHE A 544 10.43 14.19 -34.88
N ARG A 545 11.08 15.21 -34.32
CA ARG A 545 12.52 15.41 -34.40
C ARG A 545 13.10 15.45 -33.00
N LEU A 546 14.19 14.72 -32.81
CA LEU A 546 15.07 14.80 -31.66
C LEU A 546 16.20 15.78 -31.97
N THR A 547 16.31 16.84 -31.17
CA THR A 547 17.44 17.76 -31.15
C THR A 547 18.35 17.40 -29.97
N VAL A 548 19.60 17.03 -30.24
CA VAL A 548 20.63 16.80 -29.21
C VAL A 548 21.63 17.93 -29.23
N ARG A 549 21.98 18.46 -28.05
CA ARG A 549 22.97 19.53 -27.85
C ARG A 549 24.09 19.02 -26.96
N ASP A 550 25.34 19.31 -27.31
CA ASP A 550 26.49 19.02 -26.45
C ASP A 550 26.67 20.05 -25.32
N ASN A 551 26.16 21.27 -25.50
CA ASN A 551 26.32 22.40 -24.59
C ASN A 551 27.79 22.79 -24.32
N HIS A 552 28.70 22.55 -25.26
CA HIS A 552 30.08 23.00 -25.09
C HIS A 552 30.12 24.52 -24.91
N ALA A 553 30.79 24.99 -23.85
CA ALA A 553 30.92 26.42 -23.57
C ALA A 553 31.71 27.12 -24.69
N PHE A 554 31.26 28.29 -25.13
CA PHE A 554 31.95 29.06 -26.15
C PHE A 554 33.30 29.60 -25.66
N SER A 555 34.32 29.51 -26.50
CA SER A 555 35.62 30.13 -26.29
C SER A 555 36.03 30.90 -27.54
N SER A 556 36.27 32.20 -27.38
CA SER A 556 36.77 33.06 -28.46
C SER A 556 38.29 32.98 -28.65
N THR A 557 39.00 32.32 -27.74
CA THR A 557 40.47 32.17 -27.78
C THR A 557 40.84 30.70 -27.91
N ALA A 558 42.01 30.39 -28.49
CA ALA A 558 42.41 29.00 -28.69
C ALA A 558 42.55 28.24 -27.35
N PRO A 559 42.01 27.00 -27.24
CA PRO A 559 41.23 26.29 -28.25
C PRO A 559 39.83 26.90 -28.46
N VAL A 560 39.54 27.30 -29.71
CA VAL A 560 38.24 27.87 -30.09
C VAL A 560 37.23 26.74 -30.15
N ALA A 561 36.14 26.88 -29.41
CA ALA A 561 35.08 25.88 -29.33
C ALA A 561 33.73 26.57 -29.12
N VAL A 562 32.66 25.90 -29.51
CA VAL A 562 31.27 26.32 -29.34
C VAL A 562 30.38 25.08 -29.36
N GLY A 563 29.20 25.18 -28.75
CA GLY A 563 28.25 24.07 -28.74
C GLY A 563 27.74 23.69 -30.12
N GLN A 564 27.51 22.39 -30.31
CA GLN A 564 27.02 21.79 -31.54
C GLN A 564 25.70 21.05 -31.29
N THR A 565 24.89 20.95 -32.35
CA THR A 565 23.60 20.25 -32.33
C THR A 565 23.49 19.21 -33.42
N ALA A 566 22.74 18.15 -33.13
CA ALA A 566 22.40 17.10 -34.08
C ALA A 566 20.89 16.83 -34.10
N PHE A 567 20.39 16.38 -35.25
CA PHE A 567 18.98 16.03 -35.45
C PHE A 567 18.80 14.55 -35.78
N GLY A 568 17.72 13.96 -35.27
CA GLY A 568 17.24 12.64 -35.67
C GLY A 568 15.72 12.65 -35.79
N ASP A 569 15.17 12.07 -36.86
CA ASP A 569 13.73 12.06 -37.11
C ASP A 569 13.11 10.69 -36.76
N ALA A 570 11.89 10.72 -36.24
CA ALA A 570 11.08 9.53 -35.97
C ALA A 570 9.62 9.78 -36.36
N VAL A 571 9.00 8.76 -36.97
CA VAL A 571 7.58 8.81 -37.38
C VAL A 571 6.75 7.93 -36.45
N VAL A 572 5.65 8.49 -35.95
CA VAL A 572 4.65 7.78 -35.17
C VAL A 572 3.32 7.79 -35.92
N THR A 573 2.90 6.65 -36.43
CA THR A 573 1.60 6.47 -37.08
C THR A 573 0.56 6.05 -36.04
N VAL A 574 -0.45 6.86 -35.82
CA VAL A 574 -1.58 6.55 -34.94
C VAL A 574 -2.62 5.78 -35.75
N SER A 575 -2.91 4.54 -35.37
CA SER A 575 -3.93 3.72 -36.01
C SER A 575 -5.25 3.79 -35.26
N ASN A 576 -6.35 4.06 -35.97
CA ASN A 576 -7.70 3.97 -35.41
C ASN A 576 -8.31 2.55 -35.43
N THR A 577 -7.58 1.54 -35.93
CA THR A 577 -8.02 0.14 -35.95
C THR A 577 -7.70 -0.61 -34.65
N SER A 578 -7.06 0.05 -33.70
CA SER A 578 -6.62 -0.51 -32.41
C SER A 578 -6.54 0.57 -31.35
N GLY A 579 -6.93 0.26 -30.11
CA GLY A 579 -6.89 1.19 -28.98
C GLY A 579 -8.27 1.65 -28.50
N PRO A 580 -8.33 2.39 -27.37
CA PRO A 580 -7.19 2.74 -26.52
C PRO A 580 -6.62 1.53 -25.78
N PHE A 581 -5.30 1.42 -25.69
CA PHE A 581 -4.67 0.45 -24.79
C PHE A 581 -4.69 1.05 -23.38
N ALA A 582 -5.25 0.31 -22.42
CA ALA A 582 -5.47 0.86 -21.07
C ALA A 582 -5.37 -0.22 -19.99
N VAL A 583 -4.61 0.03 -18.94
CA VAL A 583 -4.68 -0.72 -17.68
C VAL A 583 -6.10 -0.61 -17.15
N THR A 584 -6.70 -1.72 -16.76
CA THR A 584 -8.06 -1.79 -16.22
C THR A 584 -8.07 -2.15 -14.73
N SER A 585 -7.08 -2.92 -14.25
CA SER A 585 -6.89 -3.21 -12.82
C SER A 585 -5.40 -3.34 -12.49
N PRO A 586 -4.90 -2.66 -11.43
CA PRO A 586 -5.65 -1.85 -10.47
C PRO A 586 -5.94 -0.45 -11.04
N ASN A 587 -7.12 0.10 -10.76
CA ASN A 587 -7.49 1.47 -11.13
C ASN A 587 -8.34 2.19 -10.08
N THR A 588 -8.53 1.56 -8.93
CA THR A 588 -9.23 2.09 -7.78
C THR A 588 -8.32 2.00 -6.56
N ALA A 589 -8.63 2.72 -5.50
CA ALA A 589 -7.90 2.63 -4.25
C ALA A 589 -8.17 1.27 -3.59
N VAL A 590 -7.32 0.29 -3.90
CA VAL A 590 -7.34 -1.07 -3.31
C VAL A 590 -6.13 -1.27 -2.41
N THR A 591 -6.22 -2.21 -1.48
CA THR A 591 -5.08 -2.63 -0.66
C THR A 591 -4.71 -4.06 -1.03
N TRP A 592 -3.49 -4.25 -1.51
CA TRP A 592 -2.89 -5.54 -1.79
C TRP A 592 -1.89 -5.88 -0.71
N ALA A 593 -1.87 -7.14 -0.27
CA ALA A 593 -0.86 -7.59 0.66
C ALA A 593 0.49 -7.77 -0.05
N GLY A 594 1.58 -7.26 0.50
CA GLY A 594 2.93 -7.56 0.00
C GLY A 594 3.21 -9.06 0.03
N GLY A 595 3.73 -9.61 -1.06
CA GLY A 595 3.98 -11.04 -1.25
C GLY A 595 2.76 -11.83 -1.77
N SER A 596 1.61 -11.20 -1.96
CA SER A 596 0.42 -11.88 -2.52
C SER A 596 0.42 -11.88 -4.05
N SER A 597 -0.18 -12.92 -4.65
CA SER A 597 -0.46 -12.97 -6.09
C SER A 597 -1.67 -12.10 -6.41
N GLN A 598 -1.53 -11.18 -7.35
CA GLN A 598 -2.58 -10.28 -7.81
C GLN A 598 -2.72 -10.38 -9.33
N THR A 599 -3.95 -10.29 -9.81
CA THR A 599 -4.23 -10.27 -11.25
C THR A 599 -4.27 -8.83 -11.74
N ILE A 600 -3.33 -8.50 -12.62
CA ILE A 600 -3.26 -7.22 -13.32
C ILE A 600 -3.96 -7.40 -14.67
N THR A 601 -4.86 -6.49 -15.03
CA THR A 601 -5.63 -6.57 -16.27
C THR A 601 -5.50 -5.30 -17.09
N TRP A 602 -5.60 -5.42 -18.41
CA TRP A 602 -5.58 -4.30 -19.35
C TRP A 602 -6.45 -4.61 -20.58
N SER A 603 -6.91 -3.56 -21.25
CA SER A 603 -7.64 -3.64 -22.51
C SER A 603 -6.64 -3.76 -23.67
N VAL A 604 -6.54 -4.94 -24.28
CA VAL A 604 -5.68 -5.18 -25.45
C VAL A 604 -6.14 -4.36 -26.66
N ASN A 605 -7.46 -4.24 -26.87
CA ASN A 605 -8.10 -3.44 -27.91
C ASN A 605 -7.42 -3.53 -29.29
N ASN A 606 -7.26 -4.78 -29.77
CA ASN A 606 -6.71 -5.10 -31.10
C ASN A 606 -5.25 -4.68 -31.33
N THR A 607 -4.48 -4.38 -30.29
CA THR A 607 -3.05 -4.00 -30.42
C THR A 607 -2.14 -5.16 -30.82
N THR A 608 -2.56 -6.41 -30.65
CA THR A 608 -1.84 -7.61 -31.12
C THR A 608 -1.94 -7.81 -32.64
N ALA A 609 -2.96 -7.25 -33.28
CA ALA A 609 -3.16 -7.35 -34.72
C ALA A 609 -2.37 -6.29 -35.48
N ALA A 610 -2.11 -6.55 -36.76
CA ALA A 610 -1.58 -5.53 -37.67
C ALA A 610 -2.55 -4.32 -37.75
N PRO A 611 -2.05 -3.08 -37.82
CA PRO A 611 -0.64 -2.71 -38.04
C PRO A 611 0.21 -2.54 -36.77
N VAL A 612 -0.37 -2.53 -35.56
CA VAL A 612 0.38 -2.32 -34.30
C VAL A 612 1.25 -3.52 -33.94
N SER A 613 0.74 -4.74 -34.13
CA SER A 613 1.48 -6.01 -34.02
C SER A 613 2.22 -6.23 -32.69
N CYS A 614 1.67 -5.74 -31.57
CA CYS A 614 2.27 -5.88 -30.24
C CYS A 614 1.91 -7.23 -29.61
N ALA A 615 2.78 -8.23 -29.77
CA ALA A 615 2.55 -9.59 -29.26
C ALA A 615 2.71 -9.69 -27.73
N ASN A 616 3.57 -8.85 -27.14
CA ASN A 616 3.97 -8.97 -25.73
C ASN A 616 4.03 -7.62 -25.03
N VAL A 617 3.83 -7.64 -23.71
CA VAL A 617 3.93 -6.48 -22.82
C VAL A 617 4.88 -6.73 -21.67
N LYS A 618 5.40 -5.65 -21.10
CA LYS A 618 6.17 -5.61 -19.86
C LYS A 618 5.30 -4.95 -18.79
N ILE A 619 5.33 -5.51 -17.58
CA ILE A 619 4.56 -5.03 -16.43
C ILE A 619 5.54 -4.60 -15.34
N SER A 620 5.45 -3.33 -14.94
CA SER A 620 6.33 -2.74 -13.92
C SER A 620 5.52 -2.08 -12.80
N LEU A 621 6.09 -2.10 -11.60
CA LEU A 621 5.55 -1.52 -10.38
C LEU A 621 6.30 -0.24 -10.01
N SER A 622 5.54 0.79 -9.70
CA SER A 622 6.00 2.01 -9.01
C SER A 622 5.53 1.97 -7.56
N THR A 623 6.35 2.51 -6.65
CA THR A 623 5.99 2.78 -5.25
C THR A 623 5.98 4.28 -4.92
N ASP A 624 6.26 5.15 -5.89
CA ASP A 624 6.45 6.60 -5.73
C ASP A 624 5.37 7.44 -6.46
N GLY A 625 4.18 6.86 -6.64
CA GLY A 625 3.05 7.52 -7.30
C GLY A 625 3.05 7.44 -8.82
N GLY A 626 3.93 6.61 -9.40
CA GLY A 626 4.11 6.47 -10.85
C GLY A 626 5.20 7.37 -11.43
N GLN A 627 6.01 8.02 -10.59
CA GLN A 627 7.12 8.87 -11.04
C GLN A 627 8.26 8.02 -11.63
N THR A 628 8.55 6.87 -11.01
CA THR A 628 9.51 5.88 -11.52
C THR A 628 8.94 4.46 -11.45
N PHE A 629 9.44 3.58 -12.32
CA PHE A 629 9.05 2.16 -12.39
C PHE A 629 10.26 1.22 -12.30
N PRO A 630 11.01 1.23 -11.18
CA PRO A 630 12.25 0.46 -11.04
C PRO A 630 12.00 -1.05 -10.90
N THR A 631 10.81 -1.46 -10.46
CA THR A 631 10.49 -2.85 -10.16
C THR A 631 9.78 -3.50 -11.33
N VAL A 632 10.47 -4.37 -12.07
CA VAL A 632 9.86 -5.16 -13.15
C VAL A 632 9.19 -6.40 -12.56
N LEU A 633 7.88 -6.52 -12.72
CA LEU A 633 7.11 -7.69 -12.27
C LEU A 633 7.11 -8.81 -13.33
N ALA A 634 6.95 -8.42 -14.60
CA ALA A 634 7.10 -9.30 -15.75
C ALA A 634 7.81 -8.53 -16.87
N ALA A 635 8.99 -9.00 -17.29
CA ALA A 635 9.75 -8.33 -18.35
C ALA A 635 9.17 -8.58 -19.76
N ASN A 636 8.46 -9.69 -19.93
CA ASN A 636 7.86 -10.12 -21.18
C ASN A 636 6.74 -11.13 -20.87
N THR A 637 5.48 -10.74 -21.11
CA THR A 637 4.33 -11.65 -21.10
C THR A 637 3.43 -11.39 -22.32
N ALA A 638 2.52 -12.31 -22.64
CA ALA A 638 1.60 -12.18 -23.76
C ALA A 638 0.71 -10.94 -23.59
N ASN A 639 0.43 -10.24 -24.70
CA ASN A 639 -0.53 -9.13 -24.71
C ASN A 639 -1.97 -9.67 -24.88
N ASP A 640 -2.46 -10.41 -23.88
CA ASP A 640 -3.77 -11.09 -23.90
C ASP A 640 -4.81 -10.48 -22.94
N GLY A 641 -4.40 -9.49 -22.15
CA GLY A 641 -5.27 -8.66 -21.31
C GLY A 641 -5.23 -8.98 -19.83
N SER A 642 -4.47 -9.99 -19.40
CA SER A 642 -4.39 -10.36 -17.99
C SER A 642 -3.09 -11.09 -17.65
N GLU A 643 -2.48 -10.76 -16.51
CA GLU A 643 -1.33 -11.50 -15.97
C GLU A 643 -1.46 -11.63 -14.44
N SER A 644 -1.12 -12.80 -13.88
CA SER A 644 -1.11 -13.00 -12.42
C SER A 644 0.31 -12.91 -11.89
N LEU A 645 0.59 -11.89 -11.08
CA LEU A 645 1.94 -11.56 -10.62
C LEU A 645 1.98 -11.43 -9.10
N VAL A 646 3.09 -11.88 -8.52
CA VAL A 646 3.36 -11.68 -7.10
C VAL A 646 3.81 -10.23 -6.88
N ILE A 647 3.07 -9.51 -6.05
CA ILE A 647 3.41 -8.13 -5.68
C ILE A 647 4.54 -8.17 -4.64
N PRO A 648 5.69 -7.52 -4.87
CA PRO A 648 6.81 -7.52 -3.93
C PRO A 648 6.42 -7.00 -2.55
N VAL A 649 7.12 -7.50 -1.53
CA VAL A 649 6.98 -7.00 -0.17
C VAL A 649 7.62 -5.62 -0.08
N GLY A 650 6.83 -4.61 0.27
CA GLY A 650 7.30 -3.24 0.47
C GLY A 650 6.10 -2.34 0.67
N ALA A 651 5.95 -1.78 1.87
CA ALA A 651 4.81 -0.93 2.18
C ALA A 651 4.83 0.33 1.30
N SER A 652 3.75 0.60 0.59
CA SER A 652 3.57 1.83 -0.19
C SER A 652 2.08 2.17 -0.23
N THR A 653 1.74 3.44 -0.04
CA THR A 653 0.37 3.96 -0.22
C THR A 653 0.18 4.63 -1.58
N THR A 654 1.24 4.63 -2.40
CA THR A 654 1.34 5.36 -3.67
C THR A 654 1.75 4.43 -4.80
N ALA A 655 1.33 3.17 -4.74
CA ALA A 655 1.73 2.19 -5.74
C ALA A 655 0.95 2.41 -7.06
N ARG A 656 1.63 2.22 -8.20
CA ARG A 656 1.06 2.27 -9.55
C ARG A 656 1.60 1.13 -10.40
N ILE A 657 0.79 0.61 -11.32
CA ILE A 657 1.20 -0.38 -12.33
C ILE A 657 1.34 0.32 -13.69
N LYS A 658 2.44 0.05 -14.38
CA LYS A 658 2.62 0.38 -15.80
C LYS A 658 2.61 -0.90 -16.61
N VAL A 659 1.80 -0.92 -17.67
CA VAL A 659 1.84 -1.96 -18.69
C VAL A 659 2.34 -1.30 -19.97
N GLU A 660 3.49 -1.73 -20.47
CA GLU A 660 4.16 -1.14 -21.63
C GLU A 660 4.41 -2.17 -22.73
N ALA A 661 4.30 -1.77 -23.99
CA ALA A 661 4.53 -2.66 -25.12
C ALA A 661 6.01 -3.11 -25.18
N VAL A 662 6.23 -4.38 -25.55
CA VAL A 662 7.58 -4.87 -25.89
C VAL A 662 7.78 -4.74 -27.40
N GLY A 663 8.81 -4.00 -27.82
CA GLY A 663 9.10 -3.74 -29.23
C GLY A 663 8.27 -2.61 -29.87
N ASN A 664 7.49 -1.88 -29.08
CA ASN A 664 6.76 -0.68 -29.49
C ASN A 664 6.84 0.38 -28.38
N ILE A 665 6.33 1.59 -28.60
CA ILE A 665 6.55 2.76 -27.71
C ILE A 665 5.34 3.14 -26.85
N PHE A 666 4.20 2.48 -27.04
CA PHE A 666 2.98 2.79 -26.31
C PHE A 666 2.92 2.06 -24.96
N PHE A 667 2.21 2.66 -24.00
CA PHE A 667 2.00 2.10 -22.67
C PHE A 667 0.75 2.72 -22.03
N ASP A 668 0.35 2.18 -20.89
CA ASP A 668 -0.57 2.85 -19.99
C ASP A 668 -0.18 2.65 -18.51
N ILE A 669 -0.63 3.54 -17.64
CA ILE A 669 -0.39 3.52 -16.19
C ILE A 669 -1.74 3.54 -15.47
N SER A 670 -1.86 2.73 -14.42
CA SER A 670 -3.03 2.76 -13.52
C SER A 670 -3.34 4.18 -13.05
N ASN A 671 -4.60 4.60 -13.15
CA ASN A 671 -5.07 5.96 -12.88
C ASN A 671 -5.14 6.33 -11.38
N THR A 672 -5.10 5.34 -10.49
CA THR A 672 -5.29 5.54 -9.04
C THR A 672 -4.20 4.84 -8.24
N ASN A 673 -3.76 5.47 -7.15
CA ASN A 673 -2.84 4.87 -6.18
C ASN A 673 -3.53 3.70 -5.50
N PHE A 674 -2.89 2.54 -5.49
CA PHE A 674 -3.24 1.46 -4.59
C PHE A 674 -2.22 1.35 -3.46
N THR A 675 -2.61 0.66 -2.39
CA THR A 675 -1.76 0.42 -1.24
C THR A 675 -1.18 -0.98 -1.31
N ILE A 676 0.14 -1.10 -1.16
CA ILE A 676 0.80 -2.35 -0.82
C ILE A 676 0.95 -2.33 0.70
N GLY A 677 0.18 -3.19 1.39
CA GLY A 677 0.27 -3.39 2.82
C GLY A 677 1.55 -4.11 3.23
N GLY A 678 1.81 -4.16 4.54
CA GLY A 678 2.89 -4.99 5.09
C GLY A 678 2.76 -6.46 4.66
N ALA A 679 3.88 -7.19 4.70
CA ALA A 679 3.86 -8.64 4.47
C ALA A 679 2.82 -9.30 5.37
N ILE A 680 2.07 -10.25 4.84
CA ILE A 680 1.28 -11.14 5.70
C ILE A 680 2.30 -12.00 6.46
N ALA A 681 2.53 -11.69 7.74
CA ALA A 681 3.05 -12.67 8.68
C ALA A 681 2.06 -13.85 8.72
N CYS A 682 2.53 -15.09 8.88
CA CYS A 682 1.60 -16.21 9.01
C CYS A 682 0.55 -15.89 10.09
N GLY A 683 -0.70 -16.26 9.82
CA GLY A 683 -1.69 -16.28 10.90
C GLY A 683 -1.26 -17.21 12.02
N ASP A 684 -1.76 -16.95 13.24
CA ASP A 684 -1.55 -17.84 14.36
C ASP A 684 -2.20 -19.20 14.10
N ALA A 685 -1.55 -20.30 14.52
CA ALA A 685 -2.15 -21.62 14.38
C ALA A 685 -3.43 -21.72 15.22
N THR A 686 -4.43 -22.44 14.72
CA THR A 686 -5.73 -22.63 15.38
C THR A 686 -6.04 -24.11 15.55
N GLY A 687 -7.07 -24.45 16.35
CA GLY A 687 -7.49 -25.85 16.53
C GLY A 687 -6.46 -26.70 17.30
N LEU A 688 -5.69 -26.09 18.20
CA LEU A 688 -4.71 -26.79 19.03
C LEU A 688 -5.41 -27.90 19.83
N SER A 689 -4.93 -29.12 19.66
CA SER A 689 -5.48 -30.31 20.28
C SER A 689 -4.36 -31.27 20.71
N SER A 690 -4.64 -32.08 21.72
CA SER A 690 -3.74 -33.12 22.20
C SER A 690 -4.51 -34.42 22.32
N SER A 691 -3.93 -35.50 21.83
CA SER A 691 -4.55 -36.82 21.72
C SER A 691 -3.51 -37.92 21.93
N ALA A 692 -3.96 -39.19 21.98
CA ALA A 692 -3.08 -40.35 22.24
C ALA A 692 -2.15 -40.13 23.46
N ILE A 693 -2.68 -39.48 24.50
CA ILE A 693 -1.91 -39.13 25.69
C ILE A 693 -1.69 -40.40 26.51
N GLY A 694 -0.45 -40.88 26.50
CA GLY A 694 0.02 -42.02 27.28
C GLY A 694 0.65 -41.58 28.59
N ASP A 695 1.35 -42.50 29.25
CA ASP A 695 2.11 -42.20 30.47
C ASP A 695 3.45 -41.52 30.13
N ASN A 696 4.02 -41.78 28.94
CA ASN A 696 5.26 -41.13 28.47
C ASN A 696 5.19 -40.52 27.05
N THR A 697 4.00 -40.52 26.42
CA THR A 697 3.79 -39.99 25.06
C THR A 697 2.59 -39.04 24.98
N ALA A 698 2.56 -38.18 23.96
CA ALA A 698 1.35 -37.46 23.55
C ALA A 698 1.48 -36.97 22.10
N THR A 699 0.37 -36.98 21.35
CA THR A 699 0.31 -36.38 20.01
C THR A 699 -0.34 -35.01 20.10
N VAL A 700 0.35 -33.98 19.64
CA VAL A 700 -0.15 -32.60 19.54
C VAL A 700 -0.46 -32.25 18.08
N SER A 701 -1.55 -31.54 17.84
CA SER A 701 -2.03 -31.22 16.48
C SER A 701 -2.67 -29.83 16.39
N TRP A 702 -2.67 -29.26 15.18
CA TRP A 702 -3.23 -27.95 14.85
C TRP A 702 -3.83 -27.95 13.44
N ASN A 703 -4.61 -26.93 13.11
CA ASN A 703 -5.11 -26.70 11.76
C ASN A 703 -4.00 -26.17 10.85
N ALA A 704 -4.05 -26.53 9.57
CA ALA A 704 -3.15 -25.96 8.56
C ALA A 704 -3.32 -24.43 8.49
N VAL A 705 -2.19 -23.73 8.42
CA VAL A 705 -2.13 -22.26 8.29
C VAL A 705 -1.83 -21.93 6.84
N ALA A 706 -2.65 -21.08 6.23
CA ALA A 706 -2.48 -20.69 4.83
C ALA A 706 -1.07 -20.08 4.61
N ASN A 707 -0.40 -20.52 3.54
CA ASN A 707 0.95 -20.09 3.14
C ASN A 707 2.09 -20.48 4.08
N ALA A 708 1.85 -21.28 5.12
CA ALA A 708 2.92 -21.82 5.96
C ALA A 708 3.72 -22.88 5.19
N VAL A 709 5.06 -22.72 5.18
CA VAL A 709 6.00 -23.69 4.61
C VAL A 709 6.49 -24.70 5.65
N SER A 710 6.44 -24.36 6.93
CA SER A 710 6.76 -25.25 8.05
C SER A 710 6.23 -24.73 9.39
N TYR A 711 6.40 -25.52 10.45
CA TYR A 711 6.02 -25.19 11.82
C TYR A 711 7.17 -25.45 12.79
N ALA A 712 7.41 -24.50 13.70
CA ALA A 712 8.25 -24.72 14.88
C ALA A 712 7.38 -25.22 16.05
N VAL A 713 7.75 -26.35 16.65
CA VAL A 713 7.00 -26.99 17.74
C VAL A 713 7.91 -27.18 18.95
N ASP A 714 7.49 -26.65 20.09
CA ASP A 714 8.21 -26.78 21.36
C ASP A 714 7.29 -27.31 22.46
N TYR A 715 7.87 -27.94 23.48
CA TYR A 715 7.16 -28.41 24.67
C TYR A 715 8.01 -28.26 25.93
N LYS A 716 7.37 -28.18 27.09
CA LYS A 716 8.02 -28.16 28.40
C LYS A 716 7.09 -28.69 29.48
N LEU A 717 7.67 -29.18 30.58
CA LEU A 717 6.93 -29.29 31.83
C LEU A 717 6.38 -27.92 32.20
N ASN A 718 5.12 -27.84 32.64
CA ASN A 718 4.51 -26.56 33.01
C ASN A 718 5.30 -25.85 34.13
N SER A 719 5.93 -26.62 35.02
CA SER A 719 6.83 -26.14 36.08
C SER A 719 8.22 -25.70 35.60
N SER A 720 8.62 -26.01 34.37
CA SER A 720 9.90 -25.61 33.80
C SER A 720 9.83 -24.19 33.21
N GLY A 721 10.90 -23.41 33.38
CA GLY A 721 11.11 -22.14 32.68
C GLY A 721 11.68 -22.28 31.26
N THR A 722 12.12 -23.48 30.87
CA THR A 722 12.85 -23.72 29.61
C THR A 722 12.02 -24.56 28.65
N TRP A 723 11.92 -24.11 27.40
CA TRP A 723 11.29 -24.84 26.30
C TRP A 723 12.25 -25.84 25.66
N THR A 724 11.76 -27.05 25.37
CA THR A 724 12.47 -28.07 24.59
C THR A 724 11.92 -28.06 23.17
N SER A 725 12.80 -27.95 22.16
CA SER A 725 12.36 -27.98 20.77
C SER A 725 12.11 -29.41 20.31
N PHE A 726 10.91 -29.69 19.79
CA PHE A 726 10.61 -30.94 19.10
C PHE A 726 11.11 -30.87 17.65
N ALA A 727 10.77 -29.80 16.94
CA ALA A 727 11.19 -29.55 15.56
C ALA A 727 11.14 -28.07 15.23
N THR A 728 12.11 -27.58 14.46
CA THR A 728 12.16 -26.18 13.99
C THR A 728 11.49 -25.96 12.64
N ALA A 729 11.24 -27.03 11.88
CA ALA A 729 10.66 -26.98 10.53
C ALA A 729 9.81 -28.23 10.21
N GLN A 730 8.79 -28.48 11.03
CA GLN A 730 7.83 -29.56 10.81
C GLN A 730 6.91 -29.22 9.62
N THR A 731 6.74 -30.12 8.66
CA THR A 731 5.87 -29.89 7.49
C THR A 731 4.44 -30.42 7.69
N GLY A 732 4.26 -31.39 8.58
CA GLY A 732 2.95 -31.88 8.99
C GLY A 732 2.26 -30.99 10.02
N THR A 733 0.96 -31.18 10.22
CA THR A 733 0.14 -30.43 11.19
C THR A 733 -0.02 -31.15 12.54
N SER A 734 0.90 -32.07 12.85
CA SER A 734 0.96 -32.78 14.13
C SER A 734 2.38 -33.18 14.49
N ALA A 735 2.61 -33.45 15.78
CA ALA A 735 3.87 -33.92 16.33
C ALA A 735 3.62 -34.96 17.44
N ASN A 736 4.37 -36.06 17.43
CA ASN A 736 4.29 -37.11 18.44
C ASN A 736 5.44 -36.95 19.45
N LEU A 737 5.11 -36.45 20.64
CA LEU A 737 6.05 -36.22 21.73
C LEU A 737 6.28 -37.52 22.51
N ILE A 738 7.53 -37.84 22.80
CA ILE A 738 7.95 -39.06 23.50
C ILE A 738 8.92 -38.73 24.64
N GLY A 739 9.09 -39.66 25.59
CA GLY A 739 10.02 -39.49 26.71
C GLY A 739 9.53 -38.50 27.77
N LEU A 740 8.21 -38.33 27.87
CA LEU A 740 7.58 -37.42 28.82
C LEU A 740 7.53 -38.03 30.23
N THR A 741 7.60 -37.16 31.24
CA THR A 741 7.44 -37.55 32.64
C THR A 741 5.99 -37.95 32.90
N GLN A 742 5.77 -39.07 33.58
CA GLN A 742 4.43 -39.60 33.89
C GLN A 742 3.66 -38.69 34.86
N GLY A 743 2.33 -38.68 34.76
CA GLY A 743 1.43 -37.92 35.64
C GLY A 743 1.67 -36.41 35.68
N SER A 744 2.29 -35.83 34.64
CA SER A 744 2.82 -34.47 34.65
C SER A 744 2.13 -33.57 33.62
N LEU A 745 1.89 -32.31 34.00
CA LEU A 745 1.32 -31.29 33.14
C LEU A 745 2.40 -30.69 32.22
N TYR A 746 2.15 -30.67 30.92
CA TYR A 746 3.01 -30.09 29.90
C TYR A 746 2.34 -28.88 29.23
N ASP A 747 3.13 -27.84 28.99
CA ASP A 747 2.82 -26.80 28.00
C ASP A 747 3.47 -27.20 26.68
N TRP A 748 2.75 -27.05 25.57
CA TRP A 748 3.33 -27.11 24.23
C TRP A 748 2.91 -25.89 23.43
N ARG A 749 3.75 -25.49 22.47
CA ARG A 749 3.50 -24.34 21.61
C ARG A 749 3.90 -24.64 20.18
N VAL A 750 3.20 -24.00 19.24
CA VAL A 750 3.49 -24.09 17.81
C VAL A 750 3.45 -22.70 17.17
N GLN A 751 4.34 -22.47 16.22
CA GLN A 751 4.42 -21.25 15.41
C GLN A 751 4.51 -21.65 13.93
N ALA A 752 3.68 -21.04 13.09
CA ALA A 752 3.75 -21.22 11.65
C ALA A 752 4.87 -20.34 11.06
N THR A 753 5.64 -20.90 10.14
CA THR A 753 6.68 -20.21 9.38
C THR A 753 6.31 -20.19 7.91
N CYS A 754 6.27 -19.00 7.33
CA CYS A 754 6.00 -18.71 5.92
C CYS A 754 7.30 -18.22 5.28
N THR A 755 7.37 -18.16 3.95
CA THR A 755 8.55 -17.66 3.22
C THR A 755 8.95 -16.23 3.61
N THR A 756 7.99 -15.43 4.10
CA THR A 756 8.13 -14.00 4.40
C THR A 756 8.25 -13.67 5.89
N GLY A 757 8.15 -14.66 6.79
CA GLY A 757 8.19 -14.47 8.25
C GLY A 757 7.41 -15.54 9.01
N SER A 758 7.45 -15.49 10.35
CA SER A 758 6.71 -16.43 11.23
C SER A 758 5.56 -15.73 11.97
N GLY A 759 4.48 -16.45 12.29
CA GLY A 759 3.36 -15.98 13.13
C GLY A 759 3.74 -15.90 14.61
N ASN A 760 2.79 -15.89 15.55
CA ASN A 760 3.14 -16.02 16.97
C ASN A 760 3.16 -17.49 17.42
N PHE A 761 3.89 -17.77 18.51
CA PHE A 761 3.72 -19.03 19.23
C PHE A 761 2.37 -19.03 19.94
N VAL A 762 1.53 -20.00 19.59
CA VAL A 762 0.29 -20.31 20.31
C VAL A 762 0.48 -21.57 21.12
N GLN A 763 -0.08 -21.60 22.33
CA GLN A 763 0.18 -22.65 23.31
C GLN A 763 -1.10 -23.38 23.73
N ALA A 764 -0.95 -24.66 24.09
CA ALA A 764 -1.97 -25.47 24.73
C ALA A 764 -1.32 -26.41 25.75
N GLN A 765 -2.16 -27.11 26.52
CA GLN A 765 -1.71 -27.98 27.60
C GLN A 765 -2.27 -29.39 27.45
N PHE A 766 -1.51 -30.36 27.95
CA PHE A 766 -1.99 -31.71 28.21
C PHE A 766 -1.30 -32.28 29.45
N THR A 767 -1.92 -33.27 30.09
CA THR A 767 -1.36 -33.96 31.25
C THR A 767 -1.12 -35.41 30.89
N THR A 768 0.11 -35.89 30.99
CA THR A 768 0.42 -37.32 30.80
C THR A 768 -0.30 -38.16 31.84
N THR A 769 -0.67 -39.38 31.46
CA THR A 769 -1.38 -40.27 32.39
C THR A 769 -0.46 -40.69 33.53
N ALA A 770 -1.04 -40.90 34.72
CA ALA A 770 -0.31 -41.37 35.89
C ALA A 770 0.24 -42.80 35.66
N PRO A 771 1.34 -43.19 36.32
CA PRO A 771 1.84 -44.57 36.24
C PRO A 771 0.75 -45.57 36.64
N PHE A 772 0.62 -46.66 35.89
CA PHE A 772 -0.30 -47.74 36.21
C PHE A 772 0.14 -48.46 37.51
N VAL A 773 -0.76 -48.53 38.49
CA VAL A 773 -0.54 -49.22 39.78
C VAL A 773 -1.51 -50.40 39.90
N CYS A 774 -0.99 -51.61 40.17
CA CYS A 774 -1.82 -52.79 40.41
C CYS A 774 -2.46 -52.73 41.80
N ASN A 775 -3.73 -52.31 41.86
CA ASN A 775 -4.44 -52.10 43.12
C ASN A 775 -4.94 -53.41 43.76
N ALA A 776 -5.02 -53.43 45.09
CA ALA A 776 -5.65 -54.52 45.83
C ALA A 776 -7.19 -54.50 45.65
N PRO A 777 -7.87 -55.66 45.60
CA PRO A 777 -9.32 -55.69 45.40
C PRO A 777 -10.07 -55.00 46.55
N GLY A 778 -11.07 -54.17 46.21
CA GLY A 778 -12.00 -53.54 47.15
C GLY A 778 -13.40 -54.16 47.09
N GLY A 779 -14.34 -53.65 47.88
CA GLY A 779 -15.75 -54.07 47.83
C GLY A 779 -15.99 -55.53 48.25
N LEU A 780 -15.19 -56.04 49.20
CA LEU A 780 -15.29 -57.41 49.67
C LEU A 780 -16.66 -57.63 50.35
N THR A 781 -17.42 -58.59 49.84
CA THR A 781 -18.73 -58.99 50.37
C THR A 781 -18.84 -60.50 50.48
N SER A 782 -19.66 -60.97 51.41
CA SER A 782 -19.99 -62.38 51.56
C SER A 782 -21.50 -62.54 51.55
N SER A 783 -21.99 -63.48 50.75
CA SER A 783 -23.42 -63.71 50.50
C SER A 783 -23.70 -65.21 50.40
N ALA A 784 -24.98 -65.58 50.27
CA ALA A 784 -25.42 -66.98 50.25
C ALA A 784 -24.83 -67.82 51.42
N ILE A 785 -24.70 -67.18 52.59
CA ILE A 785 -24.10 -67.81 53.77
C ILE A 785 -25.09 -68.82 54.35
N THR A 786 -24.71 -70.08 54.37
CA THR A 786 -25.47 -71.17 54.97
C THR A 786 -24.75 -71.72 56.20
N SER A 787 -25.28 -72.77 56.79
CA SER A 787 -24.60 -73.52 57.85
C SER A 787 -23.33 -74.24 57.36
N SER A 788 -23.09 -74.35 56.05
CA SER A 788 -21.95 -75.12 55.51
C SER A 788 -21.21 -74.51 54.31
N GLY A 789 -21.52 -73.26 53.95
CA GLY A 789 -20.88 -72.57 52.84
C GLY A 789 -21.17 -71.08 52.79
N ALA A 790 -20.45 -70.37 51.93
CA ALA A 790 -20.69 -68.97 51.59
C ALA A 790 -20.10 -68.64 50.22
N THR A 791 -20.61 -67.58 49.59
CA THR A 791 -20.01 -66.99 48.38
C THR A 791 -19.32 -65.69 48.75
N VAL A 792 -18.03 -65.58 48.43
CA VAL A 792 -17.23 -64.37 48.65
C VAL A 792 -17.05 -63.62 47.33
N SER A 793 -17.15 -62.30 47.33
CA SER A 793 -17.13 -61.46 46.11
C SER A 793 -16.36 -60.16 46.33
N TRP A 794 -15.76 -59.61 45.28
CA TRP A 794 -15.01 -58.35 45.30
C TRP A 794 -15.28 -57.53 44.03
N THR A 795 -14.89 -56.26 44.02
CA THR A 795 -15.00 -55.40 42.83
C THR A 795 -13.85 -55.68 41.87
N ALA A 796 -14.13 -55.69 40.56
CA ALA A 796 -13.11 -55.80 39.52
C ALA A 796 -12.10 -54.63 39.62
N VAL A 797 -10.81 -54.94 39.55
CA VAL A 797 -9.71 -53.97 39.51
C VAL A 797 -9.30 -53.74 38.05
N SER A 798 -9.22 -52.47 37.64
CA SER A 798 -8.77 -52.09 36.30
C SER A 798 -7.31 -52.54 36.07
N GLY A 799 -7.07 -53.24 34.95
CA GLY A 799 -5.77 -53.83 34.62
C GLY A 799 -5.45 -55.16 35.32
N ALA A 800 -6.43 -55.77 36.01
CA ALA A 800 -6.31 -57.11 36.54
C ALA A 800 -6.28 -58.17 35.42
N VAL A 801 -5.28 -59.06 35.46
CA VAL A 801 -5.22 -60.28 34.66
C VAL A 801 -5.97 -61.42 35.36
N SER A 802 -5.86 -61.53 36.69
CA SER A 802 -6.55 -62.55 37.49
C SER A 802 -6.59 -62.22 38.99
N TYR A 803 -7.19 -63.09 39.81
CA TYR A 803 -7.25 -62.99 41.28
C TYR A 803 -6.94 -64.33 41.97
N ASP A 804 -6.41 -64.27 43.20
CA ASP A 804 -6.21 -65.44 44.08
C ASP A 804 -7.05 -65.28 45.35
N VAL A 805 -7.76 -66.32 45.78
CA VAL A 805 -8.65 -66.31 46.95
C VAL A 805 -8.28 -67.41 47.93
N ASP A 806 -8.09 -67.03 49.20
CA ASP A 806 -7.87 -67.95 50.32
C ASP A 806 -8.93 -67.76 51.41
N TYR A 807 -9.14 -68.77 52.25
CA TYR A 807 -10.00 -68.69 53.42
C TYR A 807 -9.46 -69.52 54.58
N LYS A 808 -9.89 -69.21 55.80
CA LYS A 808 -9.61 -69.99 57.01
C LYS A 808 -10.69 -69.75 58.04
N GLN A 809 -10.89 -70.70 58.95
CA GLN A 809 -11.64 -70.39 60.17
C GLN A 809 -10.87 -69.33 60.95
N ALA A 810 -11.55 -68.34 61.56
CA ALA A 810 -10.89 -67.23 62.23
C ALA A 810 -9.97 -67.68 63.39
N SER A 811 -10.26 -68.84 63.99
CA SER A 811 -9.44 -69.50 65.00
C SER A 811 -8.20 -70.23 64.46
N SER A 812 -8.08 -70.42 63.14
CA SER A 812 -6.96 -71.11 62.51
C SER A 812 -5.81 -70.15 62.20
N GLY A 813 -4.57 -70.61 62.37
CA GLY A 813 -3.37 -69.90 61.88
C GLY A 813 -3.10 -70.10 60.39
N THR A 814 -3.69 -71.11 59.77
CA THR A 814 -3.35 -71.57 58.41
C THR A 814 -4.44 -71.15 57.42
N TRP A 815 -4.03 -70.53 56.31
CA TRP A 815 -4.88 -70.20 55.17
C TRP A 815 -5.01 -71.39 54.22
N THR A 816 -6.24 -71.70 53.81
CA THR A 816 -6.55 -72.68 52.77
C THR A 816 -6.77 -71.93 51.46
N ASN A 817 -6.09 -72.34 50.39
CA ASN A 817 -6.35 -71.78 49.07
C ASN A 817 -7.71 -72.27 48.56
N SER A 818 -8.59 -71.33 48.22
CA SER A 818 -9.83 -71.64 47.53
C SER A 818 -9.59 -71.70 46.02
N ILE A 819 -8.89 -70.71 45.45
CA ILE A 819 -8.51 -70.68 44.03
C ILE A 819 -7.31 -69.77 43.76
N THR A 820 -6.54 -70.06 42.71
CA THR A 820 -5.48 -69.21 42.16
C THR A 820 -5.84 -68.86 40.70
N GLY A 821 -5.60 -67.62 40.28
CA GLY A 821 -5.71 -67.21 38.87
C GLY A 821 -7.14 -67.10 38.32
N THR A 822 -8.16 -66.87 39.16
CA THR A 822 -9.54 -66.70 38.66
C THR A 822 -9.73 -65.37 37.96
N THR A 823 -10.46 -65.34 36.85
CA THR A 823 -10.89 -64.10 36.18
C THR A 823 -12.27 -63.64 36.63
N SER A 824 -13.02 -64.48 37.36
CA SER A 824 -14.27 -64.10 38.01
C SER A 824 -14.01 -63.25 39.26
N THR A 825 -14.95 -62.38 39.60
CA THR A 825 -14.92 -61.50 40.77
C THR A 825 -15.68 -62.06 41.99
N SER A 826 -16.01 -63.35 41.97
CA SER A 826 -16.65 -64.05 43.07
C SER A 826 -16.23 -65.51 43.14
N ARG A 827 -16.39 -66.12 44.31
CA ARG A 827 -16.01 -67.50 44.60
C ARG A 827 -16.91 -68.13 45.67
N GLY A 828 -17.51 -69.27 45.34
CA GLY A 828 -18.17 -70.14 46.33
C GLY A 828 -17.17 -70.94 47.16
N ILE A 829 -17.41 -71.02 48.47
CA ILE A 829 -16.64 -71.79 49.45
C ILE A 829 -17.61 -72.72 50.18
N SER A 830 -17.31 -74.02 50.21
CA SER A 830 -18.16 -75.06 50.79
C SER A 830 -17.40 -75.91 51.82
N GLY A 831 -18.13 -76.77 52.55
CA GLY A 831 -17.53 -77.65 53.57
C GLY A 831 -17.19 -76.93 54.88
N LEU A 832 -17.88 -75.82 55.16
CA LEU A 832 -17.65 -74.99 56.35
C LEU A 832 -18.40 -75.57 57.56
N ALA A 833 -17.85 -75.37 58.77
CA ALA A 833 -18.55 -75.66 60.01
C ALA A 833 -19.67 -74.62 60.26
N ALA A 834 -20.81 -75.04 60.82
CA ALA A 834 -21.93 -74.15 61.18
C ALA A 834 -21.57 -73.22 62.36
N THR A 835 -22.26 -72.07 62.47
CA THR A 835 -22.04 -71.08 63.55
C THR A 835 -20.57 -70.71 63.78
N SER A 836 -19.78 -70.68 62.70
CA SER A 836 -18.34 -70.49 62.76
C SER A 836 -17.92 -69.27 61.94
N LEU A 837 -17.07 -68.44 62.52
CA LEU A 837 -16.49 -67.27 61.87
C LEU A 837 -15.33 -67.69 60.96
N TYR A 838 -15.34 -67.22 59.71
CA TYR A 838 -14.30 -67.43 58.72
C TYR A 838 -13.70 -66.10 58.27
N ASP A 839 -12.39 -66.09 58.12
CA ASP A 839 -11.62 -65.09 57.40
C ASP A 839 -11.45 -65.53 55.94
N TRP A 840 -11.57 -64.62 54.99
CA TRP A 840 -11.20 -64.85 53.59
C TRP A 840 -10.43 -63.66 53.05
N ARG A 841 -9.48 -63.90 52.14
CA ARG A 841 -8.65 -62.87 51.53
C ARG A 841 -8.52 -63.04 50.04
N VAL A 842 -8.36 -61.94 49.32
CA VAL A 842 -8.19 -61.89 47.86
C VAL A 842 -7.10 -60.90 47.45
N ARG A 843 -6.34 -61.19 46.40
CA ARG A 843 -5.40 -60.25 45.76
C ARG A 843 -5.59 -60.21 44.25
N THR A 844 -5.16 -59.11 43.63
CA THR A 844 -5.16 -58.92 42.17
C THR A 844 -3.80 -59.28 41.60
N ASN A 845 -3.76 -59.96 40.46
CA ASN A 845 -2.56 -60.16 39.65
C ASN A 845 -2.68 -59.31 38.39
N CYS A 846 -1.76 -58.38 38.16
CA CYS A 846 -1.66 -57.57 36.94
C CYS A 846 -0.39 -57.94 36.16
N SER A 847 -0.25 -57.43 34.93
CA SER A 847 0.96 -57.65 34.11
C SER A 847 2.25 -57.10 34.76
N ALA A 848 2.13 -56.04 35.56
CA ALA A 848 3.24 -55.41 36.29
C ALA A 848 3.56 -56.08 37.64
N GLY A 849 2.84 -57.13 38.03
CA GLY A 849 2.98 -57.81 39.33
C GLY A 849 1.66 -57.96 40.09
N SER A 850 1.71 -58.56 41.28
CA SER A 850 0.54 -58.78 42.13
C SER A 850 0.40 -57.70 43.21
N SER A 851 -0.83 -57.36 43.57
CA SER A 851 -1.14 -56.51 44.72
C SER A 851 -1.05 -57.28 46.04
N ALA A 852 -1.14 -56.56 47.15
CA ALA A 852 -1.30 -57.15 48.48
C ALA A 852 -2.69 -57.81 48.64
N TYR A 853 -2.81 -58.79 49.54
CA TYR A 853 -4.11 -59.37 49.90
C TYR A 853 -4.96 -58.40 50.71
N THR A 854 -6.25 -58.31 50.39
CA THR A 854 -7.29 -57.69 51.23
C THR A 854 -8.18 -58.78 51.83
N GLN A 855 -8.65 -58.58 53.06
CA GLN A 855 -9.36 -59.61 53.85
C GLN A 855 -10.73 -59.12 54.30
N ALA A 856 -11.69 -60.04 54.41
CA ALA A 856 -12.99 -59.83 55.04
C ALA A 856 -13.43 -61.09 55.81
N GLN A 857 -14.54 -60.98 56.55
CA GLN A 857 -15.06 -62.04 57.40
C GLN A 857 -16.53 -62.35 57.11
N PHE A 858 -16.94 -63.60 57.38
CA PHE A 858 -18.35 -63.99 57.47
C PHE A 858 -18.55 -65.09 58.51
N THR A 859 -19.77 -65.20 59.06
CA THR A 859 -20.13 -66.25 60.03
C THR A 859 -21.21 -67.15 59.43
N THR A 860 -20.98 -68.46 59.39
CA THR A 860 -21.98 -69.44 58.93
C THR A 860 -23.21 -69.47 59.85
N THR A 861 -24.40 -69.73 59.29
CA THR A 861 -25.68 -69.65 60.02
C THR A 861 -25.96 -70.88 60.88
N ALA A 862 -26.89 -70.73 61.85
CA ALA A 862 -27.41 -71.83 62.66
C ALA A 862 -28.47 -72.66 61.90
N VAL A 863 -28.76 -73.88 62.37
CA VAL A 863 -29.77 -74.79 61.80
C VAL A 863 -31.20 -74.36 62.23
N SER A 864 -32.21 -74.39 61.35
CA SER A 864 -33.60 -73.91 61.62
C SER A 864 -34.59 -75.00 62.12
N THR A 865 -35.62 -74.64 62.92
CA THR A 865 -36.65 -75.54 63.54
C THR A 865 -38.13 -75.17 63.21
N CYS A 866 -39.12 -76.09 63.37
CA CYS A 866 -40.58 -75.94 63.09
C CYS A 866 -41.45 -76.67 64.17
N PRO A 867 -42.52 -76.06 64.77
CA PRO A 867 -43.02 -74.71 64.55
C PRO A 867 -42.08 -73.61 65.04
N GLY A 868 -42.27 -72.41 64.49
CA GLY A 868 -41.49 -71.23 64.85
C GLY A 868 -41.97 -70.62 66.17
N ILE A 869 -41.15 -69.78 66.77
CA ILE A 869 -41.40 -69.17 68.10
C ILE A 869 -42.66 -68.28 68.20
N TYR A 870 -43.28 -67.92 67.07
CA TYR A 870 -44.45 -67.05 67.03
C TYR A 870 -45.78 -67.80 66.90
N ASP A 871 -45.71 -69.09 66.59
CA ASP A 871 -46.86 -69.99 66.65
C ASP A 871 -47.04 -70.46 68.09
N VAL A 872 -47.87 -69.72 68.83
CA VAL A 872 -48.06 -69.85 70.27
C VAL A 872 -49.47 -70.35 70.55
N SER A 873 -49.67 -71.17 71.58
CA SER A 873 -50.97 -71.80 71.88
C SER A 873 -52.15 -70.85 72.13
N THR A 874 -51.91 -69.53 72.23
CA THR A 874 -52.94 -68.50 72.42
C THR A 874 -53.38 -67.84 71.11
N ASN A 875 -52.72 -68.10 69.98
CA ASN A 875 -52.94 -67.41 68.70
C ASN A 875 -54.28 -67.78 68.02
N GLY A 876 -55.14 -68.61 68.63
CA GLY A 876 -56.50 -68.95 68.20
C GLY A 876 -57.49 -67.78 68.02
N SER A 877 -57.13 -66.57 68.45
CA SER A 877 -57.97 -65.36 68.36
C SER A 877 -57.11 -64.09 68.25
N THR A 878 -57.73 -62.97 67.84
CA THR A 878 -57.04 -61.67 67.79
C THR A 878 -56.49 -61.20 69.14
N SER A 879 -57.10 -61.62 70.27
CA SER A 879 -56.62 -61.26 71.61
C SER A 879 -55.32 -61.98 72.01
N GLY A 880 -55.09 -63.19 71.49
CA GLY A 880 -53.91 -64.00 71.82
C GLY A 880 -52.87 -64.06 70.70
N ALA A 881 -53.02 -63.21 69.67
CA ALA A 881 -52.14 -63.12 68.53
C ALA A 881 -50.75 -62.58 68.88
N ALA A 882 -49.70 -63.33 68.52
CA ALA A 882 -48.32 -62.91 68.72
C ALA A 882 -47.96 -61.71 67.82
N LEU A 883 -47.19 -60.75 68.35
CA LEU A 883 -46.66 -59.65 67.56
C LEU A 883 -45.54 -60.18 66.65
N ILE A 884 -45.76 -60.17 65.33
CA ILE A 884 -44.77 -60.63 64.35
C ILE A 884 -43.97 -59.45 63.76
N PRO A 885 -42.66 -59.62 63.54
CA PRO A 885 -41.85 -58.64 62.85
C PRO A 885 -42.11 -58.65 61.34
N PHE A 886 -42.00 -57.48 60.70
CA PHE A 886 -42.01 -57.38 59.24
C PHE A 886 -40.79 -58.08 58.62
N ASN A 887 -40.92 -58.49 57.36
CA ASN A 887 -39.91 -59.15 56.53
C ASN A 887 -39.32 -60.44 57.12
N THR A 888 -39.97 -61.02 58.14
CA THR A 888 -39.53 -62.26 58.78
C THR A 888 -40.45 -63.40 58.38
N ASP A 889 -39.85 -64.55 58.07
CA ASP A 889 -40.57 -65.77 57.77
C ASP A 889 -41.06 -66.40 59.08
N ILE A 890 -42.37 -66.38 59.26
CA ILE A 890 -43.08 -66.91 60.43
C ILE A 890 -43.54 -68.33 60.10
N LYS A 891 -42.96 -69.33 60.77
CA LYS A 891 -43.32 -70.74 60.61
C LYS A 891 -44.41 -71.12 61.61
N GLY A 892 -45.55 -71.62 61.13
CA GLY A 892 -46.66 -72.08 62.00
C GLY A 892 -47.35 -73.35 61.49
N LEU A 893 -48.15 -73.96 62.34
CA LEU A 893 -48.91 -75.19 62.11
C LEU A 893 -50.39 -74.98 62.46
N LEU A 894 -51.31 -75.36 61.56
CA LEU A 894 -52.73 -75.46 61.91
C LEU A 894 -53.03 -76.88 62.36
N SER A 895 -53.20 -77.10 63.67
CA SER A 895 -53.60 -78.39 64.25
C SER A 895 -54.04 -78.24 65.71
N PRO A 896 -55.25 -78.72 66.12
CA PRO A 896 -56.12 -79.68 65.43
C PRO A 896 -57.03 -79.08 64.34
N SER A 897 -57.87 -79.91 63.68
CA SER A 897 -58.85 -79.43 62.70
C SER A 897 -59.75 -78.34 63.28
N GLY A 898 -59.85 -77.20 62.60
CA GLY A 898 -60.58 -76.02 63.06
C GLY A 898 -59.71 -74.96 63.74
N ASP A 899 -58.41 -75.22 63.89
CA ASP A 899 -57.43 -74.26 64.38
C ASP A 899 -57.30 -73.02 63.47
N ASN A 900 -56.99 -71.87 64.06
CA ASN A 900 -56.92 -70.59 63.39
C ASN A 900 -55.80 -69.76 64.00
N ASP A 901 -54.76 -69.50 63.22
CA ASP A 901 -53.64 -68.73 63.73
C ASP A 901 -53.81 -67.26 63.38
N TYR A 902 -53.86 -66.42 64.40
CA TYR A 902 -53.85 -64.97 64.29
C TYR A 902 -52.47 -64.44 64.66
N TYR A 903 -51.89 -63.62 63.79
CA TYR A 903 -50.65 -62.91 64.02
C TYR A 903 -50.90 -61.41 63.96
N ARG A 904 -50.42 -60.69 64.97
CA ARG A 904 -50.58 -59.24 65.11
C ARG A 904 -49.38 -58.52 64.50
N PHE A 905 -49.61 -57.45 63.77
CA PHE A 905 -48.55 -56.52 63.36
C PHE A 905 -49.06 -55.08 63.38
N VAL A 906 -48.14 -54.12 63.57
CA VAL A 906 -48.46 -52.70 63.75
C VAL A 906 -47.84 -51.91 62.61
N ILE A 907 -48.67 -51.18 61.88
CA ILE A 907 -48.23 -50.23 60.84
C ILE A 907 -48.14 -48.86 61.49
N THR A 908 -46.93 -48.30 61.56
CA THR A 908 -46.69 -46.99 62.20
C THR A 908 -46.87 -45.82 61.23
N THR A 909 -46.80 -46.06 59.93
CA THR A 909 -46.98 -45.05 58.87
C THR A 909 -47.71 -45.70 57.70
N GLY A 910 -48.76 -45.07 57.20
CA GLY A 910 -49.60 -45.66 56.14
C GLY A 910 -48.78 -45.99 54.89
N GLY A 911 -49.06 -47.14 54.28
CA GLY A 911 -48.27 -47.65 53.17
C GLY A 911 -48.81 -48.98 52.64
N THR A 912 -48.21 -49.46 51.56
CA THR A 912 -48.57 -50.75 50.97
C THR A 912 -47.91 -51.88 51.78
N ILE A 913 -48.75 -52.77 52.31
CA ILE A 913 -48.32 -54.02 52.92
C ILE A 913 -48.52 -55.16 51.92
N THR A 914 -47.60 -56.14 51.95
CA THR A 914 -47.75 -57.41 51.24
C THR A 914 -47.60 -58.55 52.24
N MET A 915 -48.65 -59.35 52.40
CA MET A 915 -48.63 -60.59 53.18
C MET A 915 -48.55 -61.77 52.21
N THR A 916 -47.62 -62.68 52.45
CA THR A 916 -47.51 -63.93 51.70
C THR A 916 -47.61 -65.10 52.65
N LEU A 917 -48.37 -66.12 52.25
CA LEU A 917 -48.44 -67.41 52.92
C LEU A 917 -47.93 -68.45 51.93
N THR A 918 -46.83 -69.10 52.29
CA THR A 918 -46.12 -70.04 51.43
C THR A 918 -45.85 -71.35 52.18
N THR A 919 -45.28 -72.35 51.50
CA THR A 919 -44.99 -73.68 52.06
C THR A 919 -46.21 -74.36 52.68
N LEU A 920 -47.38 -74.17 52.07
CA LEU A 920 -48.66 -74.67 52.58
C LEU A 920 -48.69 -76.21 52.59
N PRO A 921 -48.82 -76.86 53.75
CA PRO A 921 -48.86 -78.31 53.86
C PRO A 921 -50.26 -78.90 53.59
N ALA A 922 -51.29 -78.07 53.64
CA ALA A 922 -52.68 -78.38 53.32
C ALA A 922 -53.39 -77.08 52.86
N ASN A 923 -54.68 -77.17 52.54
CA ASN A 923 -55.44 -76.06 51.98
C ASN A 923 -55.81 -75.02 53.05
N TYR A 924 -54.95 -74.00 53.17
CA TYR A 924 -55.11 -72.89 54.10
C TYR A 924 -55.24 -71.57 53.35
N HIS A 925 -56.01 -70.67 53.95
CA HIS A 925 -56.33 -69.37 53.42
C HIS A 925 -55.78 -68.26 54.30
N LEU A 926 -55.61 -67.09 53.70
CA LEU A 926 -55.06 -65.91 54.35
C LEU A 926 -56.09 -64.78 54.39
N ARG A 927 -56.24 -64.14 55.53
CA ARG A 927 -57.13 -62.99 55.70
C ARG A 927 -56.45 -61.86 56.45
N LEU A 928 -56.67 -60.64 55.97
CA LEU A 928 -56.26 -59.40 56.62
C LEU A 928 -57.43 -58.83 57.42
N LEU A 929 -57.22 -58.52 58.69
CA LEU A 929 -58.21 -57.88 59.56
C LEU A 929 -57.69 -56.54 60.12
N ASN A 930 -58.61 -55.60 60.35
CA ASN A 930 -58.32 -54.34 61.05
C ASN A 930 -58.36 -54.52 62.58
N SER A 931 -58.11 -53.44 63.32
CA SER A 931 -58.11 -53.44 64.79
C SER A 931 -59.45 -53.81 65.44
N SER A 932 -60.58 -53.63 64.75
CA SER A 932 -61.91 -54.04 65.24
C SER A 932 -62.27 -55.51 64.92
N GLY A 933 -61.36 -56.25 64.28
CA GLY A 933 -61.61 -57.63 63.83
C GLY A 933 -62.42 -57.72 62.54
N SER A 934 -62.66 -56.60 61.85
CA SER A 934 -63.35 -56.57 60.56
C SER A 934 -62.39 -56.99 59.44
N THR A 935 -62.89 -57.80 58.49
CA THR A 935 -62.10 -58.27 57.36
C THR A 935 -61.86 -57.14 56.37
N LEU A 936 -60.60 -56.91 56.01
CA LEU A 936 -60.20 -55.95 54.98
C LEU A 936 -60.02 -56.60 53.62
N GLN A 937 -59.40 -57.77 53.59
CA GLN A 937 -59.12 -58.51 52.36
C GLN A 937 -58.87 -59.99 52.67
N THR A 938 -59.18 -60.84 51.71
CA THR A 938 -59.05 -62.30 51.82
C THR A 938 -58.39 -62.85 50.56
N SER A 939 -57.52 -63.85 50.71
CA SER A 939 -56.98 -64.69 49.64
C SER A 939 -57.34 -66.13 49.97
N ASN A 940 -58.11 -66.77 49.08
CA ASN A 940 -58.66 -68.12 49.24
C ASN A 940 -58.38 -68.98 47.98
N LYS A 941 -57.13 -69.13 47.60
CA LYS A 941 -56.77 -70.02 46.49
C LYS A 941 -56.94 -71.47 46.93
N SER A 942 -57.38 -72.33 46.02
CA SER A 942 -57.56 -73.75 46.31
C SER A 942 -56.22 -74.49 46.43
N GLY A 943 -56.23 -75.57 47.21
CA GLY A 943 -55.08 -76.46 47.38
C GLY A 943 -53.95 -75.83 48.20
N THR A 944 -52.71 -76.21 47.92
CA THR A 944 -51.50 -75.71 48.61
C THR A 944 -50.87 -74.51 47.90
N THR A 945 -51.67 -73.76 47.15
CA THR A 945 -51.19 -72.62 46.35
C THR A 945 -50.91 -71.43 47.25
N ASN A 946 -49.75 -70.80 47.12
CA ASN A 946 -49.37 -69.64 47.94
C ASN A 946 -50.44 -68.53 47.91
N GLU A 947 -50.83 -68.09 49.11
CA GLU A 947 -51.76 -66.97 49.29
C GLU A 947 -50.99 -65.65 49.32
N THR A 948 -51.58 -64.59 48.78
CA THR A 948 -50.96 -63.26 48.80
C THR A 948 -52.01 -62.18 48.92
N ILE A 949 -51.79 -61.25 49.86
CA ILE A 949 -52.60 -60.05 50.04
C ILE A 949 -51.67 -58.85 49.95
N THR A 950 -51.90 -57.99 48.96
CA THR A 950 -51.26 -56.67 48.88
C THR A 950 -52.31 -55.59 49.05
N ARG A 951 -52.11 -54.69 50.02
CA ARG A 951 -53.09 -53.63 50.33
C ARG A 951 -52.40 -52.39 50.89
N THR A 952 -52.85 -51.21 50.47
CA THR A 952 -52.52 -49.95 51.15
C THR A 952 -53.39 -49.81 52.41
N VAL A 953 -52.72 -49.65 53.55
CA VAL A 953 -53.37 -49.48 54.85
C VAL A 953 -52.84 -48.23 55.53
N THR A 954 -53.63 -47.61 56.39
CA THR A 954 -53.20 -46.48 57.21
C THR A 954 -52.36 -46.97 58.39
N ALA A 955 -51.78 -46.04 59.16
CA ALA A 955 -51.19 -46.42 60.44
C ALA A 955 -52.26 -47.03 61.36
N GLY A 956 -51.93 -48.12 62.04
CA GLY A 956 -52.84 -48.88 62.89
C GLY A 956 -52.38 -50.33 63.13
N THR A 957 -53.08 -51.02 64.03
CA THR A 957 -52.86 -52.45 64.31
C THR A 957 -53.70 -53.31 63.37
N TYR A 958 -53.07 -54.33 62.78
CA TYR A 958 -53.70 -55.27 61.86
C TYR A 958 -53.37 -56.71 62.27
N TYR A 959 -54.18 -57.65 61.76
CA TYR A 959 -54.00 -59.07 62.01
C TYR A 959 -53.97 -59.86 60.70
N ALA A 960 -53.03 -60.79 60.59
CA ALA A 960 -53.05 -61.85 59.60
C ALA A 960 -53.69 -63.08 60.24
N ARG A 961 -54.79 -63.56 59.66
CA ARG A 961 -55.42 -64.83 60.05
C ARG A 961 -55.09 -65.88 58.99
N VAL A 962 -54.48 -66.96 59.42
CA VAL A 962 -54.29 -68.19 58.64
C VAL A 962 -55.32 -69.20 59.11
N TYR A 963 -56.13 -69.73 58.19
CA TYR A 963 -57.26 -70.60 58.54
C TYR A 963 -57.53 -71.66 57.48
N PRO A 964 -58.04 -72.84 57.86
CA PRO A 964 -58.21 -73.94 56.92
C PRO A 964 -59.49 -73.84 56.08
N GLN A 965 -59.48 -74.42 54.88
CA GLN A 965 -60.71 -74.74 54.15
C GLN A 965 -61.31 -76.04 54.71
N GLY A 966 -62.50 -75.97 55.30
CA GLY A 966 -63.16 -77.14 55.90
C GLY A 966 -62.38 -77.67 57.11
N SER A 967 -62.01 -78.95 57.09
CA SER A 967 -61.29 -79.64 58.18
C SER A 967 -59.79 -79.84 57.93
N ALA A 968 -59.18 -79.07 57.03
CA ALA A 968 -57.75 -79.20 56.69
C ALA A 968 -56.84 -78.86 57.89
N ASN A 969 -55.86 -79.72 58.20
CA ASN A 969 -54.84 -79.49 59.24
C ASN A 969 -53.53 -80.24 58.92
N ASN A 970 -52.40 -79.86 59.52
CA ASN A 970 -51.12 -80.59 59.41
C ASN A 970 -50.28 -80.39 60.67
N ALA A 971 -49.92 -81.49 61.35
CA ALA A 971 -49.23 -81.46 62.64
C ALA A 971 -47.69 -81.51 62.56
N THR A 972 -47.10 -81.54 61.35
CA THR A 972 -45.65 -81.78 61.18
C THR A 972 -44.97 -80.73 60.29
N ASN A 973 -45.62 -80.31 59.21
CA ASN A 973 -45.01 -79.41 58.24
C ASN A 973 -45.56 -78.00 58.40
N CYS A 974 -44.67 -77.03 58.62
CA CYS A 974 -45.08 -75.65 58.81
C CYS A 974 -45.43 -74.94 57.49
N TYR A 975 -46.47 -74.12 57.52
CA TYR A 975 -46.60 -73.03 56.56
C TYR A 975 -45.63 -71.89 56.92
N THR A 976 -45.41 -70.99 55.99
CA THR A 976 -44.59 -69.79 56.18
C THR A 976 -45.37 -68.54 55.86
N LEU A 977 -45.68 -67.74 56.88
CA LEU A 977 -46.27 -66.42 56.75
C LEU A 977 -45.18 -65.35 56.73
N LYS A 978 -45.27 -64.36 55.85
CA LYS A 978 -44.38 -63.19 55.85
C LYS A 978 -45.18 -61.92 55.55
N VAL A 979 -44.95 -60.86 56.32
CA VAL A 979 -45.57 -59.54 56.12
C VAL A 979 -44.48 -58.53 55.75
N GLN A 980 -44.64 -57.79 54.65
CA GLN A 980 -43.62 -56.89 54.09
C GLN A 980 -44.18 -55.48 53.85
N LEU A 981 -43.30 -54.47 53.92
CA LEU A 981 -43.59 -53.06 53.59
C LEU A 981 -42.94 -52.71 52.24
N GLY A 982 -43.60 -51.94 51.37
CA GLY A 982 -43.03 -51.48 50.09
C GLY A 982 -42.36 -50.09 50.15
N THR A 983 -41.18 -49.92 49.53
CA THR A 983 -40.42 -48.65 49.40
C THR A 983 -40.32 -48.17 47.95
N ALA A 984 -40.52 -46.86 47.69
CA ALA A 984 -40.37 -46.21 46.39
C ALA A 984 -38.94 -45.67 46.17
N SER A 985 -38.37 -45.79 44.96
CA SER A 985 -37.04 -45.28 44.56
C SER A 985 -37.11 -44.17 43.49
N ARG A 986 -36.22 -43.16 43.58
CA ARG A 986 -36.04 -42.03 42.63
C ARG A 986 -34.72 -42.21 41.87
N GLY A 987 -34.74 -42.13 40.54
CA GLY A 987 -33.55 -42.03 39.68
C GLY A 987 -33.25 -40.58 39.29
N SER A 988 -31.98 -40.27 39.03
CA SER A 988 -31.51 -39.02 38.44
C SER A 988 -30.63 -39.35 37.23
N GLU A 989 -31.05 -38.95 36.03
CA GLU A 989 -30.17 -38.82 34.86
C GLU A 989 -30.49 -37.54 34.07
N GLU A 990 -29.38 -36.89 33.70
CA GLU A 990 -29.01 -36.18 32.47
C GLU A 990 -29.87 -35.01 31.91
N LEU A 991 -29.18 -33.92 31.61
CA LEU A 991 -29.67 -32.73 30.93
C LEU A 991 -28.88 -32.50 29.63
N PHE A 992 -29.66 -32.21 28.58
CA PHE A 992 -29.36 -31.44 27.35
C PHE A 992 -28.95 -32.21 26.09
N VAL A 993 -29.96 -32.59 25.29
CA VAL A 993 -29.84 -32.70 23.82
C VAL A 993 -31.12 -32.15 23.17
N ASN A 994 -30.97 -31.35 22.11
CA ASN A 994 -31.95 -30.80 21.15
C ASN A 994 -32.39 -29.33 21.30
N ASN A 995 -32.02 -28.54 20.27
CA ASN A 995 -32.07 -27.08 20.19
C ASN A 995 -33.24 -26.56 19.32
N GLU A 996 -34.44 -27.16 19.44
CA GLU A 996 -35.64 -26.77 18.65
C GLU A 996 -36.56 -25.75 19.36
N LEU A 997 -36.27 -25.38 20.60
CA LEU A 997 -37.01 -24.36 21.35
C LEU A 997 -36.47 -22.96 21.07
N THR A 998 -37.24 -22.15 20.35
CA THR A 998 -36.94 -20.74 20.06
C THR A 998 -37.63 -19.81 21.06
N VAL A 999 -36.91 -18.80 21.55
CA VAL A 999 -37.42 -17.79 22.50
C VAL A 999 -37.29 -16.40 21.89
N SER A 1000 -38.40 -15.67 21.73
CA SER A 1000 -38.39 -14.31 21.16
C SER A 1000 -39.55 -13.43 21.68
N PRO A 1001 -39.30 -12.16 22.07
CA PRO A 1001 -38.00 -11.50 22.11
C PRO A 1001 -37.10 -12.06 23.22
N ASN A 1002 -35.80 -12.12 22.95
CA ASN A 1002 -34.77 -12.51 23.91
C ASN A 1002 -33.51 -11.65 23.62
N PRO A 1003 -33.25 -10.58 24.40
CA PRO A 1003 -33.76 -10.34 25.76
C PRO A 1003 -35.24 -9.92 25.85
N ALA A 1004 -35.90 -10.30 26.95
CA ALA A 1004 -37.31 -10.06 27.22
C ALA A 1004 -37.50 -9.05 28.37
N VAL A 1005 -38.48 -8.14 28.27
CA VAL A 1005 -38.76 -7.14 29.32
C VAL A 1005 -39.90 -7.57 30.24
N ASN A 1006 -41.06 -7.88 29.64
CA ASN A 1006 -42.27 -8.28 30.37
C ASN A 1006 -42.80 -9.64 29.92
N THR A 1007 -42.74 -9.96 28.62
CA THR A 1007 -43.17 -11.26 28.10
C THR A 1007 -42.22 -11.75 27.01
N THR A 1008 -42.16 -13.06 26.80
CA THR A 1008 -41.46 -13.68 25.66
C THR A 1008 -42.27 -14.84 25.10
N SER A 1009 -42.15 -15.11 23.79
CA SER A 1009 -42.79 -16.25 23.14
C SER A 1009 -41.83 -17.43 23.06
N LEU A 1010 -42.31 -18.59 23.49
CA LEU A 1010 -41.70 -19.90 23.34
C LEU A 1010 -42.30 -20.58 22.12
N VAL A 1011 -41.48 -20.92 21.13
CA VAL A 1011 -41.88 -21.69 19.94
C VAL A 1011 -41.09 -23.00 19.95
N PHE A 1012 -41.79 -24.13 20.01
CA PHE A 1012 -41.18 -25.46 20.10
C PHE A 1012 -42.04 -26.50 19.37
N LYS A 1013 -41.41 -27.57 18.90
CA LYS A 1013 -42.13 -28.71 18.34
C LYS A 1013 -42.43 -29.73 19.43
N SER A 1014 -43.45 -30.55 19.24
CA SER A 1014 -43.77 -31.67 20.13
C SER A 1014 -44.11 -32.88 19.28
N ALA A 1015 -43.47 -34.02 19.57
CA ALA A 1015 -43.64 -35.26 18.80
C ALA A 1015 -45.03 -35.91 18.98
N ALA A 1016 -45.79 -35.53 20.01
CA ALA A 1016 -47.15 -36.02 20.26
C ALA A 1016 -48.02 -34.97 20.95
N LYS A 1017 -49.35 -35.07 20.78
CA LYS A 1017 -50.33 -34.26 21.51
C LYS A 1017 -50.36 -34.68 22.98
N GLY A 1018 -50.28 -33.72 23.91
CA GLY A 1018 -50.18 -34.03 25.33
C GLY A 1018 -50.26 -32.81 26.25
N THR A 1019 -49.83 -32.96 27.48
CA THR A 1019 -49.66 -31.86 28.44
C THR A 1019 -48.18 -31.70 28.74
N ALA A 1020 -47.59 -30.60 28.28
CA ALA A 1020 -46.20 -30.26 28.54
C ALA A 1020 -46.06 -29.47 29.85
N ILE A 1021 -44.95 -29.69 30.57
CA ILE A 1021 -44.55 -28.91 31.74
C ILE A 1021 -43.46 -27.94 31.31
N ILE A 1022 -43.75 -26.64 31.41
CA ILE A 1022 -42.78 -25.57 31.21
C ILE A 1022 -42.21 -25.19 32.58
N THR A 1023 -40.90 -25.30 32.74
CA THR A 1023 -40.18 -24.99 33.98
C THR A 1023 -39.11 -23.95 33.67
N VAL A 1024 -39.11 -22.81 34.36
CA VAL A 1024 -38.06 -21.80 34.29
C VAL A 1024 -37.23 -21.90 35.57
N THR A 1025 -35.92 -21.94 35.39
CA THR A 1025 -34.95 -22.01 36.48
C THR A 1025 -33.99 -20.83 36.43
N ASP A 1026 -33.53 -20.38 37.59
CA ASP A 1026 -32.42 -19.43 37.67
C ASP A 1026 -31.07 -20.09 37.28
N ARG A 1027 -30.00 -19.29 37.21
CA ARG A 1027 -28.66 -19.75 36.84
C ARG A 1027 -28.03 -20.81 37.78
N ILE A 1028 -28.66 -21.08 38.93
CA ILE A 1028 -28.19 -22.04 39.95
C ILE A 1028 -29.13 -23.26 40.01
N GLY A 1029 -30.17 -23.30 39.15
CA GLY A 1029 -31.09 -24.43 39.00
C GLY A 1029 -32.37 -24.35 39.84
N ASN A 1030 -32.62 -23.25 40.58
CA ASN A 1030 -33.86 -23.12 41.36
C ASN A 1030 -35.04 -22.83 40.43
N VAL A 1031 -36.15 -23.55 40.59
CA VAL A 1031 -37.37 -23.32 39.81
C VAL A 1031 -38.03 -22.01 40.24
N VAL A 1032 -38.04 -21.03 39.34
CA VAL A 1032 -38.66 -19.71 39.55
C VAL A 1032 -40.06 -19.60 38.94
N PHE A 1033 -40.37 -20.47 37.97
CA PHE A 1033 -41.70 -20.58 37.38
C PHE A 1033 -41.92 -22.01 36.89
N GLN A 1034 -43.12 -22.57 37.10
CA GLN A 1034 -43.50 -23.85 36.50
C GLN A 1034 -44.98 -23.85 36.18
N ASN A 1035 -45.34 -24.27 34.97
CA ASN A 1035 -46.73 -24.36 34.55
C ASN A 1035 -46.97 -25.56 33.62
N ARG A 1036 -48.17 -26.14 33.67
CA ARG A 1036 -48.62 -27.21 32.76
C ARG A 1036 -49.47 -26.63 31.65
N VAL A 1037 -49.15 -26.95 30.41
CA VAL A 1037 -49.88 -26.45 29.24
C VAL A 1037 -50.22 -27.60 28.31
N ALA A 1038 -51.44 -27.60 27.77
CA ALA A 1038 -51.79 -28.49 26.67
C ALA A 1038 -50.94 -28.15 25.44
N VAL A 1039 -50.46 -29.14 24.72
CA VAL A 1039 -49.66 -28.99 23.47
C VAL A 1039 -50.20 -29.92 22.39
N GLY A 1040 -50.18 -29.44 21.14
CA GLY A 1040 -50.48 -30.25 19.96
C GLY A 1040 -49.26 -31.01 19.47
N GLU A 1041 -49.46 -31.99 18.60
CA GLU A 1041 -48.38 -32.60 17.81
C GLU A 1041 -47.93 -31.60 16.72
N GLY A 1042 -46.62 -31.44 16.53
CA GLY A 1042 -46.03 -30.42 15.64
C GLY A 1042 -45.69 -29.09 16.35
N ASP A 1043 -45.77 -27.97 15.64
CA ASP A 1043 -45.36 -26.65 16.14
C ASP A 1043 -46.32 -26.09 17.21
N ASN A 1044 -45.77 -25.67 18.34
CA ASN A 1044 -46.47 -25.06 19.46
C ASN A 1044 -45.89 -23.69 19.78
N ARG A 1045 -46.77 -22.70 20.03
CA ARG A 1045 -46.39 -21.36 20.48
C ARG A 1045 -47.04 -21.04 21.83
N ARG A 1046 -46.27 -20.61 22.82
CA ARG A 1046 -46.76 -20.21 24.15
C ARG A 1046 -46.11 -18.92 24.59
N GLN A 1047 -46.90 -18.01 25.14
CA GLN A 1047 -46.38 -16.77 25.72
C GLN A 1047 -46.04 -17.01 27.20
N LEU A 1048 -44.87 -16.57 27.60
CA LEU A 1048 -44.38 -16.63 28.97
C LEU A 1048 -44.29 -15.20 29.53
N ASP A 1049 -44.96 -14.95 30.64
CA ASP A 1049 -44.83 -13.71 31.40
C ASP A 1049 -43.59 -13.78 32.29
N VAL A 1050 -42.62 -12.91 32.01
CA VAL A 1050 -41.37 -12.76 32.77
C VAL A 1050 -41.35 -11.47 33.57
N SER A 1051 -42.47 -10.74 33.63
CA SER A 1051 -42.56 -9.42 34.26
C SER A 1051 -42.21 -9.44 35.76
N ARG A 1052 -42.43 -10.57 36.43
CA ARG A 1052 -42.15 -10.78 37.86
C ARG A 1052 -40.76 -11.36 38.15
N LEU A 1053 -39.98 -11.70 37.11
CA LEU A 1053 -38.63 -12.20 37.27
C LEU A 1053 -37.63 -11.02 37.35
N PRO A 1054 -36.70 -11.04 38.32
CA PRO A 1054 -35.60 -10.07 38.35
C PRO A 1054 -34.76 -10.10 37.07
N GLY A 1055 -34.14 -8.97 36.72
CA GLY A 1055 -33.23 -8.90 35.56
C GLY A 1055 -32.09 -9.92 35.71
N GLY A 1056 -31.87 -10.74 34.69
CA GLY A 1056 -30.92 -11.85 34.78
C GLY A 1056 -31.13 -12.94 33.74
N MET A 1057 -30.32 -14.00 33.86
CA MET A 1057 -30.34 -15.15 32.97
C MET A 1057 -31.09 -16.32 33.61
N TYR A 1058 -31.99 -16.91 32.84
CA TYR A 1058 -32.81 -18.05 33.23
C TYR A 1058 -32.75 -19.14 32.15
N PHE A 1059 -33.05 -20.38 32.55
CA PHE A 1059 -33.21 -21.50 31.63
C PHE A 1059 -34.65 -21.98 31.67
N VAL A 1060 -35.30 -22.04 30.50
CA VAL A 1060 -36.62 -22.64 30.34
C VAL A 1060 -36.45 -24.06 29.82
N LYS A 1061 -37.05 -25.02 30.51
CA LYS A 1061 -37.18 -26.43 30.12
C LYS A 1061 -38.65 -26.72 29.82
N ILE A 1062 -38.94 -27.24 28.64
CA ILE A 1062 -40.25 -27.78 28.27
C ILE A 1062 -40.14 -29.29 28.22
N GLN A 1063 -41.02 -29.98 28.95
CA GLN A 1063 -41.04 -31.44 29.00
C GLN A 1063 -42.45 -31.97 28.67
N ASN A 1064 -42.57 -32.78 27.62
CA ASN A 1064 -43.80 -33.50 27.26
C ASN A 1064 -43.51 -35.00 27.17
N GLY A 1065 -43.88 -35.77 28.20
CA GLY A 1065 -43.41 -37.15 28.35
C GLY A 1065 -41.90 -37.22 28.55
N ASP A 1066 -41.22 -37.99 27.70
CA ASP A 1066 -39.76 -38.14 27.69
C ASP A 1066 -39.06 -37.09 26.81
N GLU A 1067 -39.81 -36.30 26.02
CA GLU A 1067 -39.26 -35.22 25.21
C GLU A 1067 -38.92 -34.00 26.08
N ILE A 1068 -37.65 -33.60 26.07
CA ILE A 1068 -37.13 -32.46 26.83
C ILE A 1068 -36.45 -31.49 25.86
N GLN A 1069 -36.89 -30.23 25.91
CA GLN A 1069 -36.24 -29.14 25.18
C GLN A 1069 -35.91 -28.01 26.15
N VAL A 1070 -34.76 -27.38 25.97
CA VAL A 1070 -34.28 -26.33 26.87
C VAL A 1070 -33.76 -25.14 26.07
N ALA A 1071 -34.08 -23.94 26.51
CA ALA A 1071 -33.53 -22.70 25.98
C ALA A 1071 -33.18 -21.71 27.08
N LYS A 1072 -32.29 -20.78 26.77
CA LYS A 1072 -31.91 -19.68 27.66
C LYS A 1072 -32.77 -18.46 27.41
N ILE A 1073 -33.24 -17.80 28.47
CA ILE A 1073 -33.96 -16.53 28.44
C ILE A 1073 -33.15 -15.49 29.22
N VAL A 1074 -32.95 -14.31 28.63
CA VAL A 1074 -32.39 -13.14 29.31
C VAL A 1074 -33.52 -12.15 29.58
N VAL A 1075 -33.76 -11.82 30.85
CA VAL A 1075 -34.73 -10.81 31.25
C VAL A 1075 -33.99 -9.51 31.53
N ILE A 1076 -34.41 -8.43 30.87
CA ILE A 1076 -33.88 -7.08 31.06
C ILE A 1076 -34.98 -6.22 31.72
N LYS A 1077 -34.63 -5.51 32.79
CA LYS A 1077 -35.56 -4.72 33.60
C LYS A 1077 -35.15 -3.27 33.62
#